data_AF-A0A9P7H9K5-F1
#
_entry.id   AF-A0A9P7H9K5-F1
#
_cell.length_a   1.000
_cell.length_b   1.000
_cell.length_c   1.000
_cell.angle_alpha   90.00
_cell.angle_beta   90.00
_cell.angle_gamma   90.00
#
_symmetry.space_group_name_H-M   'P 1'
#
loop_
_entity.id
_entity.type
_entity.pdbx_description
1 polymer ?
#
loop_
_entity_poly.entity_id
_entity_poly.type
_entity_poly.pdbx_seq_one_letter_code
_entity_poly.pdbx_strand_id
1 'polypeptide(L)'
;MAMEPVVYEETPFADYLRDGGDEPQADWAPGVITPEHTSSAGRSSPSPPSSPSPFAPTGRPLVKPRFRNKAPNALQLQVPEQASLRSASGTYSAVVAASIDRADNAKFLEQFRYTIIASQLLSGHSGLGQSHLGNNAPISLTAEDGSLLSTEGFVASILAALAVAVILSWVLGSGVTKKRLVFLVLLCAAAVLLGQVYMKRQWLRYRRSQSLSEITSFIEHSHNFDSVSGAALSLIQEVELVSRGYRLSAPLPPISRMEDRTQTRRCVRLRKALRNSFAEVLESYNQVCTIVSGFAEQTDLEQYYDIYDITDFDMSDARRGLTEEDLEDPESLRTLKILGARFFTIRKLFLCALLALDANSDANELLRWTTAVESLLTLNRSTQAAQARLHSILSEEETFPAPPTPSNVLTPGRERWRAQLRKLNSLSSGIRGLQAKLQLLREESDRTLNDSNDISELGPNLMAQYESIGMDLKDLMGAWEEGRAALALGIDRNEKRLSSMSTLLSPVSSLSGLTTVDENGGTAAALKALTGESPPGSDYACSAEHDSPEVFEAVALPRPRSMLTREERIIKVREDREQKALARQHVDATKGMLRELETVINLRPRTRASAPAGRIVSISALLYKMLEARLDQASLLKKVVDAIKDLVQDCNFDCNDTGIQLQAMDNSHVALVSMMLNTESFSPFRCDRNISLGVNLTSLTKVLRAAQNDDVLTLKAEDGPDVLNLQFESPDNDRISEYDLKLMDIDQEHLGIPDTEYAATISMPSQEFRRICTDLMAMSESVMIEATKDGVKFACNGDIGNGSVTLRSHTNVEKPKENIEIELSEPVALTFSLKYLVNFCKAAGLSETVKICLSNEVPLLVEYNIGGQSHLRFYLAPKIGDEE
;
A
#
# COMPACT_ATOMS: atom_id res chain seq x y z
N MET A 1 8.08 71.88 -12.60
CA MET A 1 9.16 71.78 -11.62
C MET A 1 9.13 70.35 -11.09
N ALA A 2 9.80 69.46 -11.81
CA ALA A 2 9.93 68.05 -11.48
C ALA A 2 11.26 67.85 -10.74
N MET A 3 11.32 66.90 -9.81
CA MET A 3 12.52 66.55 -9.07
C MET A 3 12.78 65.06 -9.30
N GLU A 4 13.79 64.77 -10.12
CA GLU A 4 14.22 63.44 -10.56
C GLU A 4 15.15 62.79 -9.52
N PRO A 5 15.15 61.45 -9.38
CA PRO A 5 16.18 60.71 -8.64
C PRO A 5 17.40 60.39 -9.52
N VAL A 6 18.57 60.78 -9.02
CA VAL A 6 19.90 60.55 -9.61
C VAL A 6 20.31 59.08 -9.44
N VAL A 7 20.63 58.40 -10.54
CA VAL A 7 21.28 57.07 -10.55
C VAL A 7 22.62 57.22 -11.27
N TYR A 8 23.70 56.79 -10.62
CA TYR A 8 25.07 56.94 -11.08
C TYR A 8 25.35 56.09 -12.33
N GLU A 9 25.88 56.76 -13.37
CA GLU A 9 26.33 56.16 -14.62
C GLU A 9 27.63 55.37 -14.38
N GLU A 10 27.52 54.06 -14.13
CA GLU A 10 28.58 53.04 -14.38
C GLU A 10 28.12 51.66 -13.82
N THR A 11 27.00 51.12 -14.31
CA THR A 11 26.63 49.71 -14.08
C THR A 11 26.18 49.02 -15.37
N PRO A 12 26.62 47.77 -15.64
CA PRO A 12 26.41 47.06 -16.90
C PRO A 12 24.96 46.60 -17.17
N PHE A 13 24.01 47.01 -16.32
CA PHE A 13 22.59 46.66 -16.41
C PHE A 13 21.77 47.70 -17.20
N ALA A 14 22.26 48.95 -17.28
CA ALA A 14 21.57 50.04 -17.97
C ALA A 14 21.64 49.93 -19.51
N ASP A 15 22.66 49.26 -20.05
CA ASP A 15 22.84 49.07 -21.49
C ASP A 15 21.98 47.93 -22.06
N TYR A 16 21.52 47.00 -21.22
CA TYR A 16 20.69 45.87 -21.66
C TYR A 16 19.21 46.25 -21.88
N LEU A 17 18.76 47.36 -21.28
CA LEU A 17 17.35 47.79 -21.32
C LEU A 17 17.02 48.78 -22.44
N ARG A 18 17.98 49.17 -23.29
CA ARG A 18 17.76 50.18 -24.35
C ARG A 18 17.48 49.64 -25.74
N ASP A 19 17.64 48.35 -26.02
CA ASP A 19 17.78 47.91 -27.43
C ASP A 19 16.94 46.69 -27.84
N GLY A 20 15.67 46.60 -27.39
CA GLY A 20 14.81 45.47 -27.76
C GLY A 20 13.32 45.76 -27.78
N GLY A 21 12.85 46.62 -28.70
CA GLY A 21 11.44 46.81 -28.99
C GLY A 21 11.18 47.13 -30.47
N ASP A 22 10.33 46.28 -31.08
CA ASP A 22 9.51 46.50 -32.29
C ASP A 22 10.16 46.51 -33.70
N GLU A 23 10.05 45.37 -34.41
CA GLU A 23 9.11 45.14 -35.54
C GLU A 23 9.60 44.01 -36.50
N PRO A 24 8.68 43.27 -37.15
CA PRO A 24 9.00 42.22 -38.12
C PRO A 24 8.96 42.73 -39.57
N GLN A 25 9.53 41.92 -40.48
CA GLN A 25 9.05 41.62 -41.85
C GLN A 25 10.09 41.80 -42.98
N ALA A 26 10.36 40.66 -43.65
CA ALA A 26 10.70 40.50 -45.07
C ALA A 26 11.99 41.16 -45.62
N ASP A 27 12.69 40.70 -46.64
CA ASP A 27 12.82 39.46 -47.41
C ASP A 27 13.92 39.83 -48.46
N TRP A 28 14.65 38.85 -49.00
CA TRP A 28 15.55 38.95 -50.18
C TRP A 28 16.96 39.59 -50.06
N ALA A 29 17.91 38.78 -50.53
CA ALA A 29 19.29 39.08 -50.92
C ALA A 29 19.34 39.99 -52.19
N PRO A 30 20.46 40.16 -52.92
CA PRO A 30 21.87 39.78 -52.69
C PRO A 30 22.90 40.88 -53.04
N GLY A 31 24.19 40.61 -52.80
CA GLY A 31 25.20 40.91 -53.84
C GLY A 31 26.52 41.60 -53.43
N VAL A 32 27.55 40.77 -53.27
CA VAL A 32 28.92 40.86 -53.85
C VAL A 32 29.60 42.24 -54.01
N ILE A 33 30.78 42.43 -53.41
CA ILE A 33 32.12 42.49 -54.06
C ILE A 33 33.20 43.02 -53.06
N THR A 34 34.25 42.21 -52.97
CA THR A 34 35.63 42.32 -52.43
C THR A 34 36.48 43.51 -52.96
N PRO A 35 37.82 43.63 -52.72
CA PRO A 35 38.72 43.16 -51.63
C PRO A 35 39.74 44.25 -51.16
N GLU A 36 40.64 43.84 -50.23
CA GLU A 36 42.11 44.06 -50.25
C GLU A 36 42.81 44.65 -49.00
N HIS A 37 43.65 43.80 -48.40
CA HIS A 37 45.07 43.95 -48.04
C HIS A 37 45.55 44.75 -46.78
N THR A 38 46.12 43.97 -45.83
CA THR A 38 47.44 44.05 -45.11
C THR A 38 47.80 45.34 -44.34
N SER A 39 48.47 45.39 -43.18
CA SER A 39 49.39 44.49 -42.43
C SER A 39 49.81 45.13 -41.07
N SER A 40 50.19 44.30 -40.07
CA SER A 40 51.25 44.47 -39.03
C SER A 40 51.17 45.64 -38.00
N ALA A 41 51.59 45.59 -36.73
CA ALA A 41 52.10 44.58 -35.77
C ALA A 41 52.35 45.28 -34.40
N GLY A 42 52.41 44.52 -33.28
CA GLY A 42 53.11 44.90 -32.02
C GLY A 42 52.29 44.76 -30.72
N ARG A 43 52.34 43.61 -30.02
CA ARG A 43 53.13 43.29 -28.77
C ARG A 43 52.63 44.01 -27.49
N SER A 44 52.43 43.43 -26.29
CA SER A 44 52.43 42.06 -25.73
C SER A 44 52.04 42.14 -24.22
N SER A 45 51.06 41.32 -23.80
CA SER A 45 50.69 40.65 -22.52
C SER A 45 51.50 40.81 -21.20
N PRO A 46 50.90 40.53 -19.99
CA PRO A 46 50.86 39.13 -19.47
C PRO A 46 49.60 38.69 -18.64
N SER A 47 48.95 37.59 -19.09
CA SER A 47 48.47 36.35 -18.37
C SER A 47 47.45 36.40 -17.19
N PRO A 48 46.86 35.25 -16.74
CA PRO A 48 45.95 34.25 -17.35
C PRO A 48 44.75 33.89 -16.38
N PRO A 49 43.99 32.75 -16.42
CA PRO A 49 43.48 31.88 -17.49
C PRO A 49 41.94 31.57 -17.48
N SER A 50 41.47 30.95 -18.60
CA SER A 50 40.47 29.85 -18.80
C SER A 50 39.00 29.97 -18.30
N SER A 51 37.92 29.58 -19.00
CA SER A 51 37.63 28.92 -20.31
C SER A 51 36.08 28.69 -20.39
N PRO A 52 35.49 27.94 -21.35
CA PRO A 52 35.27 28.27 -22.77
C PRO A 52 33.80 28.11 -23.23
N SER A 53 33.50 28.61 -24.44
CA SER A 53 32.27 28.36 -25.21
C SER A 53 32.59 27.51 -26.48
N PRO A 54 31.61 27.11 -27.32
CA PRO A 54 31.48 25.76 -27.87
C PRO A 54 32.28 25.48 -29.15
N PHE A 55 32.80 24.26 -29.26
CA PHE A 55 33.70 23.76 -30.32
C PHE A 55 32.94 22.96 -31.40
N ALA A 56 31.95 23.54 -32.09
CA ALA A 56 31.39 22.86 -33.28
C ALA A 56 30.89 23.86 -34.34
N PRO A 57 31.48 23.88 -35.55
CA PRO A 57 30.96 24.69 -36.65
C PRO A 57 29.79 23.97 -37.34
N THR A 58 28.60 24.58 -37.34
CA THR A 58 27.46 24.19 -38.16
C THR A 58 27.61 24.75 -39.58
N GLY A 59 28.01 23.91 -40.53
CA GLY A 59 28.05 24.28 -41.95
C GLY A 59 28.33 23.09 -42.87
N ARG A 60 27.57 22.96 -43.96
CA ARG A 60 27.72 21.87 -44.94
C ARG A 60 29.07 21.97 -45.69
N PRO A 61 29.84 20.89 -45.84
CA PRO A 61 31.13 20.95 -46.52
C PRO A 61 30.96 20.98 -48.04
N LEU A 62 31.40 22.08 -48.68
CA LEU A 62 31.57 22.17 -50.14
C LEU A 62 33.04 21.92 -50.50
N VAL A 63 33.34 20.73 -51.03
CA VAL A 63 34.69 20.39 -51.51
C VAL A 63 34.87 20.94 -52.93
N LYS A 64 35.92 21.74 -53.16
CA LYS A 64 36.28 22.28 -54.48
C LYS A 64 36.84 21.18 -55.40
N PRO A 65 36.52 21.17 -56.71
CA PRO A 65 36.84 20.09 -57.64
C PRO A 65 38.31 20.03 -58.10
N ARG A 66 39.25 20.70 -57.42
CA ARG A 66 40.67 20.76 -57.81
C ARG A 66 41.58 19.76 -57.08
N PHE A 67 41.06 18.95 -56.17
CA PHE A 67 41.84 17.91 -55.47
C PHE A 67 41.59 16.48 -55.96
N ARG A 68 41.08 16.29 -57.18
CA ARG A 68 40.71 14.94 -57.65
C ARG A 68 41.88 14.11 -58.19
N ASN A 69 43.06 14.68 -58.47
CA ASN A 69 44.12 13.95 -59.18
C ASN A 69 45.48 14.07 -58.47
N LYS A 70 45.71 13.16 -57.50
CA LYS A 70 46.98 12.68 -56.88
C LYS A 70 46.90 12.69 -55.35
N ALA A 71 46.46 11.58 -54.77
CA ALA A 71 46.75 11.25 -53.37
C ALA A 71 48.15 10.61 -53.30
N PRO A 72 49.03 10.98 -52.34
CA PRO A 72 50.24 10.22 -52.04
C PRO A 72 49.88 8.88 -51.39
N ASN A 73 50.72 7.86 -51.63
CA ASN A 73 50.52 6.49 -51.16
C ASN A 73 50.30 6.42 -49.64
N ALA A 74 49.24 5.73 -49.22
CA ALA A 74 48.96 5.45 -47.82
C ALA A 74 50.06 4.57 -47.21
N LEU A 75 50.51 4.91 -46.00
CA LEU A 75 51.38 4.10 -45.16
C LEU A 75 50.72 2.74 -44.89
N GLN A 76 51.31 1.67 -45.42
CA GLN A 76 50.90 0.30 -45.16
C GLN A 76 51.35 -0.11 -43.75
N LEU A 77 50.44 -0.06 -42.78
CA LEU A 77 50.56 -0.79 -41.54
C LEU A 77 50.20 -2.26 -41.81
N GLN A 78 51.19 -3.15 -41.73
CA GLN A 78 50.99 -4.59 -41.79
C GLN A 78 50.29 -5.06 -40.50
N VAL A 79 48.96 -5.14 -40.56
CA VAL A 79 48.19 -5.98 -39.65
C VAL A 79 48.09 -7.36 -40.31
N PRO A 80 48.35 -8.48 -39.61
CA PRO A 80 48.31 -9.81 -40.20
C PRO A 80 46.93 -10.09 -40.83
N GLU A 81 46.91 -10.36 -42.14
CA GLU A 81 45.73 -10.80 -42.86
C GLU A 81 45.22 -12.14 -42.30
N GLN A 82 44.16 -12.10 -41.50
CA GLN A 82 43.26 -13.24 -41.36
C GLN A 82 42.09 -13.08 -42.33
N ALA A 83 42.34 -13.55 -43.56
CA ALA A 83 41.41 -14.05 -44.58
C ALA A 83 40.05 -13.33 -44.77
N SER A 84 39.93 -12.76 -45.97
CA SER A 84 38.78 -12.15 -46.64
C SER A 84 37.51 -13.02 -46.82
N LEU A 85 37.37 -14.14 -46.11
CA LEU A 85 36.17 -14.99 -46.13
C LEU A 85 35.13 -14.60 -45.06
N ARG A 86 35.48 -13.72 -44.09
CA ARG A 86 34.54 -13.23 -43.06
C ARG A 86 33.67 -12.04 -43.51
N SER A 87 34.07 -11.24 -44.50
CA SER A 87 33.26 -10.09 -44.95
C SER A 87 32.07 -10.50 -45.82
N ALA A 88 32.23 -11.57 -46.61
CA ALA A 88 31.13 -12.18 -47.36
C ALA A 88 30.15 -12.89 -46.42
N SER A 89 30.62 -13.63 -45.41
CA SER A 89 29.71 -14.29 -44.45
C SER A 89 28.92 -13.31 -43.59
N GLY A 90 29.49 -12.14 -43.25
CA GLY A 90 28.79 -11.07 -42.52
C GLY A 90 27.65 -10.41 -43.31
N THR A 91 27.82 -10.25 -44.62
CA THR A 91 26.79 -9.68 -45.51
C THR A 91 25.68 -10.68 -45.81
N TYR A 92 26.00 -11.97 -45.98
CA TYR A 92 24.97 -13.01 -46.12
C TYR A 92 24.22 -13.28 -44.80
N SER A 93 24.89 -13.21 -43.64
CA SER A 93 24.20 -13.38 -42.35
C SER A 93 23.24 -12.24 -42.02
N ALA A 94 23.57 -11.01 -42.39
CA ALA A 94 22.71 -9.85 -42.18
C ALA A 94 21.42 -9.91 -43.03
N VAL A 95 21.53 -10.36 -44.28
CA VAL A 95 20.36 -10.48 -45.19
C VAL A 95 19.46 -11.65 -44.79
N VAL A 96 20.04 -12.76 -44.33
CA VAL A 96 19.25 -13.92 -43.87
C VAL A 96 18.58 -13.62 -42.52
N ALA A 97 19.25 -12.91 -41.62
CA ALA A 97 18.69 -12.50 -40.33
C ALA A 97 17.64 -11.37 -40.45
N ALA A 98 17.70 -10.55 -41.51
CA ALA A 98 16.72 -9.48 -41.76
C ALA A 98 15.35 -9.96 -42.30
N SER A 99 15.24 -11.17 -42.84
CA SER A 99 14.02 -11.60 -43.57
C SER A 99 12.95 -12.29 -42.71
N ILE A 100 13.28 -12.59 -41.45
CA ILE A 100 12.43 -13.33 -40.51
C ILE A 100 12.66 -12.72 -39.11
N ASP A 101 11.64 -12.73 -38.24
CA ASP A 101 11.71 -12.44 -36.79
C ASP A 101 11.49 -11.01 -36.26
N ARG A 102 11.34 -9.92 -37.05
CA ARG A 102 11.10 -8.57 -36.45
C ARG A 102 9.86 -8.49 -35.54
N ALA A 103 8.77 -9.17 -35.92
CA ALA A 103 7.56 -9.24 -35.11
C ALA A 103 7.74 -10.11 -33.85
N ASP A 104 8.52 -11.19 -33.94
CA ASP A 104 8.78 -12.07 -32.80
C ASP A 104 9.79 -11.45 -31.83
N ASN A 105 10.75 -10.66 -32.33
CA ASN A 105 11.66 -9.85 -31.52
C ASN A 105 10.91 -8.79 -30.71
N ALA A 106 9.97 -8.08 -31.35
CA ALA A 106 9.14 -7.08 -30.69
C ALA A 106 8.28 -7.73 -29.59
N LYS A 107 7.60 -8.84 -29.89
CA LYS A 107 6.81 -9.60 -28.90
C LYS A 107 7.66 -10.08 -27.72
N PHE A 108 8.85 -10.60 -27.99
CA PHE A 108 9.77 -11.04 -26.93
C PHE A 108 10.19 -9.86 -26.04
N LEU A 109 10.59 -8.73 -26.62
CA LEU A 109 10.96 -7.54 -25.86
C LEU A 109 9.78 -6.98 -25.07
N GLU A 110 8.58 -6.94 -25.65
CA GLU A 110 7.36 -6.53 -24.96
C GLU A 110 7.07 -7.44 -23.77
N GLN A 111 7.14 -8.77 -23.95
CA GLN A 111 6.97 -9.73 -22.86
C GLN A 111 8.03 -9.57 -21.78
N PHE A 112 9.31 -9.43 -22.15
CA PHE A 112 10.42 -9.29 -21.22
C PHE A 112 10.38 -7.97 -20.44
N ARG A 113 10.04 -6.85 -21.10
CA ARG A 113 9.89 -5.55 -20.44
C ARG A 113 8.64 -5.55 -19.56
N TYR A 114 7.55 -6.15 -20.02
CA TYR A 114 6.32 -6.27 -19.23
C TYR A 114 6.53 -7.09 -17.96
N THR A 115 7.26 -8.22 -17.99
CA THR A 115 7.55 -8.99 -16.78
C THR A 115 8.33 -8.19 -15.75
N ILE A 116 9.29 -7.37 -16.18
CA ILE A 116 10.05 -6.47 -15.30
C ILE A 116 9.13 -5.37 -14.73
N ILE A 117 8.36 -4.69 -15.55
CA ILE A 117 7.49 -3.58 -15.11
C ILE A 117 6.37 -4.09 -14.19
N ALA A 118 5.77 -5.23 -14.52
CA ALA A 118 4.71 -5.86 -13.72
C ALA A 118 5.20 -6.38 -12.36
N SER A 119 6.51 -6.62 -12.20
CA SER A 119 7.08 -7.11 -10.95
C SER A 119 7.02 -6.13 -9.77
N GLN A 120 6.71 -4.85 -10.03
CA GLN A 120 6.72 -3.74 -9.06
C GLN A 120 8.08 -3.47 -8.39
N LEU A 121 9.15 -4.21 -8.71
CA LEU A 121 10.50 -4.01 -8.16
C LEU A 121 11.13 -2.64 -8.52
N LEU A 122 10.57 -1.97 -9.54
CA LEU A 122 10.95 -0.63 -9.98
C LEU A 122 10.15 0.49 -9.29
N SER A 123 8.96 0.18 -8.75
CA SER A 123 8.09 1.18 -8.12
C SER A 123 8.59 1.58 -6.73
N GLY A 124 8.57 2.89 -6.45
CA GLY A 124 9.26 3.55 -5.32
C GLY A 124 8.67 3.34 -3.93
N HIS A 125 8.40 2.10 -3.53
CA HIS A 125 8.21 1.77 -2.11
C HIS A 125 9.46 1.08 -1.60
N SER A 126 10.39 1.87 -1.05
CA SER A 126 11.40 1.38 -0.10
C SER A 126 10.68 0.91 1.18
N GLY A 127 9.89 -0.15 1.03
CA GLY A 127 8.93 -0.64 2.01
C GLY A 127 9.60 -1.52 3.05
N LEU A 128 10.32 -0.88 3.96
CA LEU A 128 10.65 -1.41 5.28
C LEU A 128 9.42 -1.46 6.21
N GLY A 129 8.24 -1.65 5.62
CA GLY A 129 6.93 -1.69 6.26
C GLY A 129 6.08 -2.76 5.56
N GLN A 130 5.56 -3.68 6.37
CA GLN A 130 4.68 -4.82 6.06
C GLN A 130 3.99 -4.78 4.68
N SER A 131 4.40 -5.67 3.77
CA SER A 131 3.54 -6.15 2.70
C SER A 131 2.88 -7.46 3.14
N HIS A 132 1.57 -7.40 3.39
CA HIS A 132 0.73 -8.60 3.47
C HIS A 132 0.82 -9.38 2.15
N LEU A 133 1.04 -10.69 2.24
CA LEU A 133 0.97 -11.62 1.12
C LEU A 133 -0.40 -11.52 0.43
N GLY A 134 -0.49 -10.71 -0.61
CA GLY A 134 -1.49 -10.85 -1.66
C GLY A 134 -1.23 -12.16 -2.37
N ASN A 135 -2.17 -13.09 -2.24
CA ASN A 135 -2.16 -14.40 -2.86
C ASN A 135 -2.27 -14.26 -4.39
N ASN A 136 -1.18 -13.88 -5.05
CA ASN A 136 -1.09 -13.91 -6.49
C ASN A 136 -0.95 -15.37 -6.90
N ALA A 137 -2.06 -15.92 -7.43
CA ALA A 137 -2.05 -17.21 -8.10
C ALA A 137 -0.87 -17.26 -9.08
N PRO A 138 -0.13 -18.38 -9.14
CA PRO A 138 0.89 -18.54 -10.17
C PRO A 138 0.19 -18.33 -11.51
N ILE A 139 0.63 -17.35 -12.29
CA ILE A 139 0.24 -17.25 -13.69
C ILE A 139 0.84 -18.49 -14.33
N SER A 140 0.03 -19.53 -14.43
CA SER A 140 0.25 -20.66 -15.31
C SER A 140 0.23 -20.10 -16.72
N LEU A 141 1.38 -19.60 -17.17
CA LEU A 141 1.72 -19.59 -18.57
C LEU A 141 1.52 -21.04 -19.00
N THR A 142 0.52 -21.25 -19.84
CA THR A 142 0.42 -22.47 -20.63
C THR A 142 1.74 -22.58 -21.37
N ALA A 143 2.67 -23.33 -20.79
CA ALA A 143 3.68 -24.02 -21.55
C ALA A 143 2.86 -24.85 -22.53
N GLU A 144 2.80 -24.39 -23.78
CA GLU A 144 2.68 -25.35 -24.86
C GLU A 144 3.89 -26.25 -24.69
N ASP A 145 3.70 -27.36 -23.97
CA ASP A 145 4.46 -28.57 -24.14
C ASP A 145 4.24 -29.00 -25.59
N GLY A 146 4.98 -28.34 -26.47
CA GLY A 146 5.20 -28.74 -27.84
C GLY A 146 5.92 -30.07 -27.78
N SER A 147 5.11 -31.13 -27.67
CA SER A 147 5.48 -32.51 -27.90
C SER A 147 6.66 -32.60 -28.88
N LEU A 148 7.76 -33.21 -28.43
CA LEU A 148 8.99 -33.45 -29.19
C LEU A 148 8.81 -34.35 -30.45
N LEU A 149 7.60 -34.49 -30.96
CA LEU A 149 7.28 -35.04 -32.27
C LEU A 149 6.16 -34.19 -32.90
N SER A 150 6.51 -33.06 -33.49
CA SER A 150 5.57 -32.38 -34.38
C SER A 150 5.34 -33.27 -35.62
N THR A 151 4.08 -33.41 -36.02
CA THR A 151 3.66 -34.11 -37.24
C THR A 151 4.36 -33.54 -38.48
N GLU A 152 4.74 -32.25 -38.44
CA GLU A 152 5.55 -31.60 -39.45
C GLU A 152 7.00 -32.14 -39.51
N GLY A 153 7.60 -32.51 -38.38
CA GLY A 153 8.93 -33.13 -38.32
C GLY A 153 8.96 -34.55 -38.90
N PHE A 154 7.88 -35.32 -38.74
CA PHE A 154 7.73 -36.63 -39.37
C PHE A 154 7.59 -36.52 -40.90
N VAL A 155 6.77 -35.57 -41.37
CA VAL A 155 6.62 -35.30 -42.82
C VAL A 155 7.93 -34.75 -43.42
N ALA A 156 8.62 -33.86 -42.71
CA ALA A 156 9.91 -33.32 -43.15
C ALA A 156 11.01 -34.39 -43.21
N SER A 157 11.06 -35.32 -42.23
CA SER A 157 12.04 -36.41 -42.25
C SER A 157 11.76 -37.45 -43.34
N ILE A 158 10.48 -37.77 -43.61
CA ILE A 158 10.10 -38.63 -44.74
C ILE A 158 10.45 -37.99 -46.08
N LEU A 159 10.12 -36.71 -46.27
CA LEU A 159 10.46 -35.98 -47.50
C LEU A 159 11.98 -35.86 -47.69
N ALA A 160 12.74 -35.63 -46.61
CA ALA A 160 14.19 -35.61 -46.65
C ALA A 160 14.77 -36.98 -47.01
N ALA A 161 14.26 -38.08 -46.43
CA ALA A 161 14.69 -39.43 -46.77
C ALA A 161 14.38 -39.79 -48.24
N LEU A 162 13.22 -39.37 -48.75
CA LEU A 162 12.83 -39.53 -50.15
C LEU A 162 13.74 -38.72 -51.09
N ALA A 163 14.06 -37.47 -50.72
CA ALA A 163 14.99 -36.63 -51.48
C ALA A 163 16.39 -37.25 -51.52
N VAL A 164 16.89 -37.77 -50.40
CA VAL A 164 18.19 -38.47 -50.33
C VAL A 164 18.17 -39.75 -51.18
N ALA A 165 17.08 -40.53 -51.13
CA ALA A 165 16.93 -41.73 -51.95
C ALA A 165 16.89 -41.41 -53.46
N VAL A 166 16.21 -40.34 -53.87
CA VAL A 166 16.18 -39.87 -55.26
C VAL A 166 17.57 -39.39 -55.70
N ILE A 167 18.26 -38.62 -54.87
CA ILE A 167 19.64 -38.16 -55.15
C ILE A 167 20.59 -39.36 -55.27
N LEU A 168 20.50 -40.35 -54.38
CA LEU A 168 21.30 -41.58 -54.46
C LEU A 168 21.00 -42.38 -55.74
N SER A 169 19.73 -42.57 -56.09
CA SER A 169 19.35 -43.27 -57.32
C SER A 169 19.85 -42.57 -58.58
N TRP A 170 19.89 -41.23 -58.58
CA TRP A 170 20.39 -40.40 -59.69
C TRP A 170 21.92 -40.43 -59.83
N VAL A 171 22.64 -40.67 -58.72
CA VAL A 171 24.10 -40.80 -58.69
C VAL A 171 24.55 -42.22 -59.06
N LEU A 172 23.84 -43.25 -58.58
CA LEU A 172 24.18 -44.67 -58.83
C LEU A 172 23.70 -45.18 -60.20
N GLY A 173 22.68 -44.58 -60.81
CA GLY A 173 22.07 -45.08 -62.06
C GLY A 173 22.81 -44.76 -63.37
N SER A 174 23.74 -43.80 -63.38
CA SER A 174 24.54 -43.49 -64.58
C SER A 174 25.79 -42.69 -64.18
N GLY A 175 26.96 -43.02 -64.76
CA GLY A 175 28.28 -42.49 -64.36
C GLY A 175 28.38 -40.97 -64.10
N VAL A 176 29.26 -40.61 -63.17
CA VAL A 176 29.42 -39.25 -62.66
C VAL A 176 29.98 -38.31 -63.73
N THR A 177 29.16 -37.41 -64.26
CA THR A 177 29.62 -36.32 -65.15
C THR A 177 30.05 -35.10 -64.34
N LYS A 178 31.03 -34.33 -64.83
CA LYS A 178 31.56 -33.13 -64.13
C LYS A 178 30.46 -32.14 -63.72
N LYS A 179 29.40 -31.99 -64.52
CA LYS A 179 28.25 -31.12 -64.21
C LYS A 179 27.42 -31.60 -63.01
N ARG A 180 27.28 -32.91 -62.83
CA ARG A 180 26.53 -33.50 -61.70
C ARG A 180 27.32 -33.42 -60.39
N LEU A 181 28.64 -33.56 -60.45
CA LEU A 181 29.53 -33.36 -59.30
C LEU A 181 29.45 -31.91 -58.78
N VAL A 182 29.47 -30.92 -59.69
CA VAL A 182 29.32 -29.50 -59.33
C VAL A 182 27.95 -29.23 -58.70
N PHE A 183 26.88 -29.82 -59.24
CA PHE A 183 25.54 -29.69 -58.66
C PHE A 183 25.43 -30.26 -57.24
N LEU A 184 26.02 -31.44 -56.99
CA LEU A 184 26.08 -32.03 -55.64
C LEU A 184 26.87 -31.17 -54.66
N VAL A 185 28.01 -30.61 -55.08
CA VAL A 185 28.81 -29.72 -54.24
C VAL A 185 28.02 -28.45 -53.89
N LEU A 186 27.30 -27.87 -54.86
CA LEU A 186 26.43 -26.71 -54.60
C LEU A 186 25.25 -27.05 -53.67
N LEU A 187 24.65 -28.23 -53.81
CA LEU A 187 23.56 -28.69 -52.95
C LEU A 187 24.03 -28.95 -51.52
N CYS A 188 25.20 -29.59 -51.34
CA CYS A 188 25.82 -29.75 -50.03
C CYS A 188 26.19 -28.40 -49.39
N ALA A 189 26.74 -27.46 -50.17
CA ALA A 189 27.02 -26.11 -49.68
C ALA A 189 25.75 -25.36 -49.25
N ALA A 190 24.66 -25.48 -50.01
CA ALA A 190 23.36 -24.93 -49.65
C ALA A 190 22.78 -25.56 -48.38
N ALA A 191 22.91 -26.89 -48.22
CA ALA A 191 22.46 -27.60 -47.01
C ALA A 191 23.24 -27.18 -45.76
N VAL A 192 24.57 -27.00 -45.87
CA VAL A 192 25.40 -26.49 -44.76
C VAL A 192 25.01 -25.06 -44.38
N LEU A 193 24.76 -24.20 -45.36
CA LEU A 193 24.30 -22.83 -45.11
C LEU A 193 22.92 -22.79 -44.43
N LEU A 194 21.95 -23.56 -44.94
CA LEU A 194 20.61 -23.67 -44.34
C LEU A 194 20.66 -24.27 -42.93
N GLY A 195 21.50 -25.29 -42.71
CA GLY A 195 21.71 -25.89 -41.39
C GLY A 195 22.31 -24.89 -40.38
N GLN A 196 23.30 -24.10 -40.79
CA GLN A 196 23.87 -23.05 -39.94
C GLN A 196 22.84 -21.97 -39.58
N VAL A 197 21.98 -21.58 -40.52
CA VAL A 197 20.90 -20.61 -40.29
C VAL A 197 19.86 -21.18 -39.33
N TYR A 198 19.43 -22.43 -39.54
CA TYR A 198 18.46 -23.10 -38.67
C TYR A 198 18.99 -23.24 -37.25
N MET A 199 20.24 -23.69 -37.08
CA MET A 199 20.87 -23.83 -35.76
C MET A 199 20.99 -22.48 -35.05
N LYS A 200 21.40 -21.42 -35.74
CA LYS A 200 21.43 -20.06 -35.17
C LYS A 200 20.04 -19.60 -34.73
N ARG A 201 19.01 -19.84 -35.54
CA ARG A 201 17.63 -19.47 -35.24
C ARG A 201 17.09 -20.21 -34.01
N GLN A 202 17.34 -21.51 -33.93
CA GLN A 202 16.94 -22.32 -32.77
C GLN A 202 17.69 -21.89 -31.51
N TRP A 203 18.97 -21.54 -31.62
CA TRP A 203 19.75 -21.05 -30.48
C TRP A 203 19.25 -19.71 -29.95
N LEU A 204 18.89 -18.77 -30.83
CA LEU A 204 18.29 -17.49 -30.44
C LEU A 204 16.96 -17.68 -29.72
N ARG A 205 16.08 -18.55 -30.24
CA ARG A 205 14.80 -18.89 -29.58
C ARG A 205 15.01 -19.52 -28.21
N TYR A 206 15.94 -20.46 -28.12
CA TYR A 206 16.32 -21.08 -26.85
C TYR A 206 16.81 -20.03 -25.85
N ARG A 207 17.67 -19.10 -26.28
CA ARG A 207 18.18 -18.02 -25.42
C ARG A 207 17.10 -17.05 -24.96
N ARG A 208 16.14 -16.69 -25.82
CA ARG A 208 14.99 -15.84 -25.46
C ARG A 208 14.03 -16.52 -24.47
N SER A 209 13.75 -17.80 -24.69
CA SER A 209 12.95 -18.59 -23.74
C SER A 209 13.68 -18.71 -22.41
N GLN A 210 15.00 -18.92 -22.44
CA GLN A 210 15.82 -18.99 -21.24
C GLN A 210 15.83 -17.65 -20.51
N SER A 211 15.98 -16.51 -21.18
CA SER A 211 15.97 -15.20 -20.54
C SER A 211 14.63 -14.87 -19.89
N LEU A 212 13.50 -15.26 -20.50
CA LEU A 212 12.18 -15.12 -19.87
C LEU A 212 12.04 -15.99 -18.61
N SER A 213 12.53 -17.23 -18.64
CA SER A 213 12.51 -18.12 -17.47
C SER A 213 13.40 -17.60 -16.34
N GLU A 214 14.59 -17.08 -16.66
CA GLU A 214 15.52 -16.59 -15.65
C GLU A 214 15.08 -15.26 -15.04
N ILE A 215 14.46 -14.35 -15.80
CA ILE A 215 13.93 -13.10 -15.25
C ILE A 215 12.73 -13.34 -14.33
N THR A 216 11.87 -14.32 -14.63
CA THR A 216 10.77 -14.69 -13.72
C THR A 216 11.28 -15.29 -12.42
N SER A 217 12.30 -16.16 -12.51
CA SER A 217 12.99 -16.71 -11.33
C SER A 217 13.66 -15.61 -10.50
N PHE A 218 14.30 -14.65 -11.17
CA PHE A 218 14.90 -13.48 -10.53
C PHE A 218 13.91 -12.63 -9.74
N ILE A 219 12.73 -12.39 -10.31
CA ILE A 219 11.66 -11.63 -9.65
C ILE A 219 11.20 -12.36 -8.39
N GLU A 220 10.98 -13.67 -8.46
CA GLU A 220 10.56 -14.49 -7.31
C GLU A 220 11.61 -14.47 -6.19
N HIS A 221 12.89 -14.72 -6.53
CA HIS A 221 13.98 -14.70 -5.56
C HIS A 221 14.19 -13.31 -4.95
N SER A 222 14.05 -12.24 -5.74
CA SER A 222 14.16 -10.86 -5.26
C SER A 222 13.05 -10.50 -4.26
N HIS A 223 11.78 -10.83 -4.57
CA HIS A 223 10.66 -10.60 -3.66
C HIS A 223 10.78 -11.39 -2.36
N ASN A 224 11.20 -12.65 -2.45
CA ASN A 224 11.44 -13.47 -1.26
C ASN A 224 12.57 -12.90 -0.40
N PHE A 225 13.66 -12.42 -1.00
CA PHE A 225 14.74 -11.76 -0.26
C PHE A 225 14.27 -10.46 0.43
N ASP A 226 13.46 -9.64 -0.25
CA ASP A 226 12.88 -8.43 0.32
C ASP A 226 11.97 -8.72 1.51
N SER A 227 11.13 -9.76 1.39
CA SER A 227 10.23 -10.20 2.47
C SER A 227 11.02 -10.63 3.71
N VAL A 228 12.04 -11.48 3.55
CA VAL A 228 12.82 -12.01 4.69
C VAL A 228 13.73 -10.93 5.28
N SER A 229 14.34 -10.06 4.47
CA SER A 229 15.16 -8.95 4.96
C SER A 229 14.33 -7.88 5.67
N GLY A 230 13.11 -7.59 5.18
CA GLY A 230 12.14 -6.72 5.84
C GLY A 230 11.66 -7.28 7.17
N ALA A 231 11.33 -8.57 7.24
CA ALA A 231 10.96 -9.25 8.48
C ALA A 231 12.10 -9.20 9.52
N ALA A 232 13.34 -9.47 9.11
CA ALA A 232 14.49 -9.37 10.00
C ALA A 232 14.71 -7.95 10.55
N LEU A 233 14.54 -6.91 9.71
CA LEU A 233 14.64 -5.52 10.14
C LEU A 233 13.51 -5.12 11.10
N SER A 234 12.28 -5.58 10.86
CA SER A 234 11.14 -5.38 11.78
C SER A 234 11.42 -6.02 13.13
N LEU A 235 11.85 -7.28 13.14
CA LEU A 235 12.18 -8.00 14.38
C LEU A 235 13.28 -7.29 15.18
N ILE A 236 14.35 -6.83 14.50
CA ILE A 236 15.42 -6.05 15.14
C ILE A 236 14.85 -4.76 15.76
N GLN A 237 13.99 -4.06 15.04
CA GLN A 237 13.35 -2.82 15.51
C GLN A 237 12.42 -3.09 16.71
N GLU A 238 11.61 -4.14 16.66
CA GLU A 238 10.69 -4.55 17.73
C GLU A 238 11.46 -4.92 19.01
N VAL A 239 12.48 -5.76 18.90
CA VAL A 239 13.31 -6.16 20.05
C VAL A 239 13.99 -4.94 20.68
N GLU A 240 14.44 -3.99 19.86
CA GLU A 240 15.06 -2.76 20.34
C GLU A 240 14.06 -1.86 21.06
N LEU A 241 12.85 -1.70 20.53
CA LEU A 241 11.76 -0.95 21.16
C LEU A 241 11.32 -1.55 22.50
N VAL A 242 11.13 -2.87 22.54
CA VAL A 242 10.74 -3.60 23.76
C VAL A 242 11.85 -3.52 24.81
N SER A 243 13.12 -3.65 24.41
CA SER A 243 14.26 -3.57 25.34
C SER A 243 14.39 -2.19 26.01
N ARG A 244 13.86 -1.15 25.36
CA ARG A 244 13.87 0.23 25.86
C ARG A 244 12.60 0.61 26.64
N GLY A 245 11.68 -0.34 26.82
CA GLY A 245 10.46 -0.17 27.61
C GLY A 245 9.28 0.45 26.86
N TYR A 246 9.35 0.60 25.54
CA TYR A 246 8.21 1.04 24.73
C TYR A 246 7.22 -0.12 24.55
N ARG A 247 5.93 0.14 24.80
CA ARG A 247 4.85 -0.82 24.54
C ARG A 247 4.51 -0.78 23.05
N LEU A 248 4.44 -1.94 22.39
CA LEU A 248 4.11 -2.13 20.96
C LEU A 248 2.75 -1.53 20.52
N SER A 249 1.96 -0.97 21.46
CA SER A 249 0.59 -0.48 21.25
C SER A 249 0.48 1.05 21.19
N ALA A 250 1.58 1.79 21.00
CA ALA A 250 1.57 3.25 20.87
C ALA A 250 2.43 3.68 19.66
N PRO A 251 2.06 4.76 18.94
CA PRO A 251 2.85 5.22 17.80
C PRO A 251 4.25 5.61 18.27
N LEU A 252 5.24 5.12 17.52
CA LEU A 252 6.65 5.21 17.88
C LEU A 252 7.17 6.65 17.75
N PRO A 253 8.00 7.14 18.69
CA PRO A 253 8.63 8.44 18.53
C PRO A 253 9.63 8.43 17.35
N PRO A 254 9.89 9.61 16.73
CA PRO A 254 10.83 9.73 15.61
C PRO A 254 12.25 9.26 15.99
N ILE A 255 12.87 8.52 15.07
CA ILE A 255 14.12 7.75 15.23
C ILE A 255 15.30 8.60 15.71
N SER A 256 15.29 9.91 15.48
CA SER A 256 16.33 10.85 15.92
C SER A 256 16.51 10.92 17.43
N ARG A 257 15.51 10.51 18.23
CA ARG A 257 15.59 10.46 19.71
C ARG A 257 16.05 9.11 20.27
N MET A 258 16.40 8.15 19.40
CA MET A 258 16.68 6.77 19.79
C MET A 258 18.18 6.41 19.84
N GLU A 259 19.13 7.26 19.45
CA GLU A 259 20.55 6.85 19.39
C GLU A 259 21.39 7.23 20.64
N ASP A 260 20.84 8.01 21.58
CA ASP A 260 21.64 8.71 22.60
C ASP A 260 22.11 7.92 23.84
N ARG A 261 22.14 6.58 23.85
CA ARG A 261 22.81 5.90 24.99
C ARG A 261 23.36 4.51 24.70
N THR A 262 24.64 4.36 25.03
CA THR A 262 25.45 3.14 25.07
C THR A 262 24.82 2.04 25.93
N GLN A 263 23.89 1.27 25.36
CA GLN A 263 23.36 0.04 25.95
C GLN A 263 23.58 -1.17 25.02
N THR A 264 23.78 -2.34 25.62
CA THR A 264 24.12 -3.61 24.98
C THR A 264 23.15 -3.99 23.86
N ARG A 265 23.67 -4.14 22.63
CA ARG A 265 22.89 -4.46 21.43
C ARG A 265 22.31 -5.87 21.50
N ARG A 266 21.05 -6.04 21.09
CA ARG A 266 20.32 -7.32 21.05
C ARG A 266 20.15 -7.81 19.60
N CYS A 267 19.99 -9.12 19.41
CA CYS A 267 19.96 -9.80 18.10
C CYS A 267 21.25 -9.60 17.26
N VAL A 268 22.42 -9.69 17.90
CA VAL A 268 23.73 -9.48 17.23
C VAL A 268 23.94 -10.49 16.08
N ARG A 269 23.47 -11.73 16.25
CA ARG A 269 23.57 -12.79 15.21
C ARG A 269 22.75 -12.43 13.97
N LEU A 270 21.48 -12.06 14.13
CA LEU A 270 20.63 -11.61 13.03
C LEU A 270 21.13 -10.31 12.38
N ARG A 271 21.56 -9.31 13.17
CA ARG A 271 22.14 -8.05 12.65
C ARG A 271 23.37 -8.32 11.78
N LYS A 272 24.29 -9.17 12.25
CA LYS A 272 25.49 -9.56 11.50
C LYS A 272 25.15 -10.37 10.25
N ALA A 273 24.17 -11.26 10.33
CA ALA A 273 23.69 -12.02 9.19
C ALA A 273 23.08 -11.13 8.11
N LEU A 274 22.20 -10.20 8.50
CA LEU A 274 21.55 -9.22 7.63
C LEU A 274 22.56 -8.28 6.95
N ARG A 275 23.53 -7.78 7.71
CA ARG A 275 24.62 -6.96 7.15
C ARG A 275 25.42 -7.74 6.11
N ASN A 276 25.85 -8.95 6.46
CA ASN A 276 26.66 -9.77 5.58
C ASN A 276 25.88 -10.18 4.32
N SER A 277 24.58 -10.47 4.43
CA SER A 277 23.73 -10.75 3.27
C SER A 277 23.59 -9.54 2.35
N PHE A 278 23.38 -8.34 2.90
CA PHE A 278 23.32 -7.14 2.07
C PHE A 278 24.67 -6.84 1.41
N ALA A 279 25.79 -6.96 2.14
CA ALA A 279 27.12 -6.72 1.58
C ALA A 279 27.45 -7.67 0.41
N GLU A 280 27.23 -8.99 0.58
CA GLU A 280 27.50 -9.99 -0.45
C GLU A 280 26.63 -9.79 -1.70
N VAL A 281 25.34 -9.49 -1.51
CA VAL A 281 24.41 -9.23 -2.61
C VAL A 281 24.76 -7.92 -3.31
N LEU A 282 25.04 -6.85 -2.56
CA LEU A 282 25.40 -5.53 -3.11
C LEU A 282 26.66 -5.60 -3.98
N GLU A 283 27.68 -6.34 -3.57
CA GLU A 283 28.91 -6.52 -4.35
C GLU A 283 28.62 -7.25 -5.67
N SER A 284 27.87 -8.36 -5.60
CA SER A 284 27.49 -9.15 -6.77
C SER A 284 26.65 -8.33 -7.77
N TYR A 285 25.69 -7.55 -7.28
CA TYR A 285 24.86 -6.69 -8.13
C TYR A 285 25.66 -5.55 -8.76
N ASN A 286 26.58 -4.92 -8.03
CA ASN A 286 27.42 -3.86 -8.60
C ASN A 286 28.26 -4.38 -9.76
N GLN A 287 28.92 -5.53 -9.59
CA GLN A 287 29.73 -6.16 -10.64
C GLN A 287 28.88 -6.49 -11.87
N VAL A 288 27.75 -7.16 -11.67
CA VAL A 288 26.85 -7.55 -12.76
C VAL A 288 26.24 -6.33 -13.46
N CYS A 289 25.77 -5.33 -12.71
CA CYS A 289 25.16 -4.13 -13.25
C CYS A 289 26.14 -3.39 -14.18
N THR A 290 27.43 -3.29 -13.83
CA THR A 290 28.43 -2.66 -14.70
C THR A 290 28.64 -3.39 -16.02
N ILE A 291 28.56 -4.73 -16.01
CA ILE A 291 28.70 -5.55 -17.22
C ILE A 291 27.50 -5.36 -18.14
N VAL A 292 26.28 -5.44 -17.60
CA VAL A 292 25.04 -5.32 -18.38
C VAL A 292 24.84 -3.90 -18.90
N SER A 293 25.14 -2.87 -18.10
CA SER A 293 25.07 -1.48 -18.55
C SER A 293 26.01 -1.20 -19.73
N GLY A 294 27.12 -1.93 -19.86
CA GLY A 294 28.03 -1.81 -21.00
C GLY A 294 27.47 -2.31 -22.33
N PHE A 295 26.38 -3.08 -22.31
CA PHE A 295 25.68 -3.57 -23.50
C PHE A 295 24.38 -2.83 -23.83
N ALA A 296 23.90 -1.98 -22.90
CA ALA A 296 22.72 -1.15 -23.08
C ALA A 296 23.05 0.09 -23.92
N GLU A 297 22.05 0.61 -24.64
CA GLU A 297 22.19 1.90 -25.33
C GLU A 297 22.14 3.03 -24.29
N GLN A 298 23.14 3.92 -24.31
CA GLN A 298 23.30 4.94 -23.28
C GLN A 298 22.12 5.92 -23.21
N THR A 299 21.54 6.27 -24.36
CA THR A 299 20.38 7.18 -24.42
C THR A 299 19.13 6.56 -23.82
N ASP A 300 18.89 5.28 -24.10
CA ASP A 300 17.73 4.56 -23.58
C ASP A 300 17.89 4.32 -22.07
N LEU A 301 19.12 4.04 -21.62
CA LEU A 301 19.45 3.87 -20.21
C LEU A 301 19.19 5.16 -19.40
N GLU A 302 19.65 6.30 -19.91
CA GLU A 302 19.40 7.63 -19.31
C GLU A 302 17.89 7.92 -19.26
N GLN A 303 17.15 7.60 -20.33
CA GLN A 303 15.69 7.74 -20.35
C GLN A 303 15.00 6.90 -19.26
N TYR A 304 15.44 5.66 -19.03
CA TYR A 304 14.86 4.84 -17.95
C TYR A 304 15.24 5.36 -16.56
N TYR A 305 16.42 5.92 -16.36
CA TYR A 305 16.78 6.57 -15.09
C TYR A 305 15.87 7.76 -14.79
N ASP A 306 15.56 8.58 -15.80
CA ASP A 306 14.60 9.68 -15.68
C ASP A 306 13.17 9.18 -15.40
N ILE A 307 12.72 8.11 -16.07
CA ILE A 307 11.36 7.55 -15.86
C ILE A 307 11.17 7.02 -14.44
N TYR A 308 12.22 6.49 -13.80
CA TYR A 308 12.18 5.90 -12.46
C TYR A 308 12.81 6.79 -11.37
N ASP A 309 13.00 8.08 -11.64
CA ASP A 309 13.52 9.10 -10.73
C ASP A 309 14.83 8.70 -10.03
N ILE A 310 15.78 8.08 -10.75
CA ILE A 310 17.09 7.69 -10.18
C ILE A 310 18.08 8.83 -10.37
N THR A 311 18.46 9.50 -9.28
CA THR A 311 19.40 10.62 -9.35
C THR A 311 20.86 10.17 -9.45
N ASP A 312 21.73 11.02 -10.00
CA ASP A 312 23.19 10.80 -10.01
C ASP A 312 23.76 10.63 -8.59
N PHE A 313 23.16 11.32 -7.62
CA PHE A 313 23.50 11.18 -6.21
C PHE A 313 23.21 9.75 -5.73
N ASP A 314 22.01 9.23 -5.96
CA ASP A 314 21.62 7.87 -5.57
C ASP A 314 22.50 6.81 -6.24
N MET A 315 22.85 7.02 -7.52
CA MET A 315 23.77 6.13 -8.24
C MET A 315 25.16 6.12 -7.61
N SER A 316 25.69 7.29 -7.24
CA SER A 316 27.00 7.40 -6.60
C SER A 316 27.00 6.82 -5.18
N ASP A 317 25.95 7.06 -4.40
CA ASP A 317 25.81 6.55 -3.03
C ASP A 317 25.68 5.03 -3.00
N ALA A 318 24.89 4.46 -3.91
CA ALA A 318 24.73 3.02 -4.00
C ALA A 318 26.03 2.31 -4.41
N ARG A 319 26.76 2.87 -5.39
CA ARG A 319 28.06 2.33 -5.86
C ARG A 319 29.20 2.45 -4.85
N ARG A 320 29.09 3.35 -3.86
CA ARG A 320 30.11 3.57 -2.82
C ARG A 320 30.33 2.35 -1.91
N GLY A 321 29.41 1.38 -1.90
CA GLY A 321 29.59 0.12 -1.17
C GLY A 321 29.60 0.31 0.35
N LEU A 322 30.25 -0.60 1.09
CA LEU A 322 30.46 -0.49 2.54
C LEU A 322 31.89 0.02 2.80
N THR A 323 32.09 1.33 2.94
CA THR A 323 33.34 1.90 3.44
C THR A 323 33.33 1.88 4.97
N GLU A 324 34.26 1.13 5.60
CA GLU A 324 34.35 1.05 7.07
C GLU A 324 34.63 2.40 7.76
N GLU A 325 35.06 3.41 7.00
CA GLU A 325 35.44 4.73 7.49
C GLU A 325 34.28 5.72 7.67
N ASP A 326 33.10 5.47 7.05
CA ASP A 326 31.97 6.42 7.07
C ASP A 326 30.91 6.09 8.15
N LEU A 327 31.00 4.93 8.81
CA LEU A 327 29.95 4.43 9.71
C LEU A 327 30.54 4.13 11.10
N GLU A 328 30.24 4.99 12.07
CA GLU A 328 30.64 4.83 13.49
C GLU A 328 30.21 3.48 14.08
N ASP A 329 29.18 2.84 13.50
CA ASP A 329 28.70 1.51 13.89
C ASP A 329 28.14 0.68 12.70
N PRO A 330 28.80 -0.41 12.27
CA PRO A 330 28.37 -1.23 11.14
C PRO A 330 27.14 -2.13 11.42
N GLU A 331 26.71 -2.24 12.68
CA GLU A 331 25.60 -3.13 13.10
C GLU A 331 24.40 -2.33 13.68
N SER A 332 24.41 -1.02 13.50
CA SER A 332 23.30 -0.15 13.88
C SER A 332 22.09 -0.36 12.95
N LEU A 333 20.89 -0.11 13.48
CA LEU A 333 19.65 -0.18 12.69
C LEU A 333 19.70 0.82 11.52
N ARG A 334 20.28 2.01 11.74
CA ARG A 334 20.50 3.03 10.71
C ARG A 334 21.38 2.51 9.58
N THR A 335 22.52 1.89 9.90
CA THR A 335 23.42 1.31 8.90
C THR A 335 22.74 0.21 8.10
N LEU A 336 21.98 -0.67 8.76
CA LEU A 336 21.25 -1.75 8.08
C LEU A 336 20.16 -1.21 7.13
N LYS A 337 19.46 -0.12 7.51
CA LYS A 337 18.48 0.55 6.64
C LYS A 337 19.15 1.25 5.46
N ILE A 338 20.28 1.91 5.67
CA ILE A 338 21.08 2.52 4.59
C ILE A 338 21.55 1.44 3.61
N LEU A 339 22.05 0.30 4.11
CA LEU A 339 22.44 -0.82 3.25
C LEU A 339 21.29 -1.39 2.44
N GLY A 340 20.11 -1.54 3.06
CA GLY A 340 18.89 -1.92 2.36
C GLY A 340 18.54 -0.93 1.24
N ALA A 341 18.56 0.37 1.54
CA ALA A 341 18.28 1.42 0.55
C ALA A 341 19.27 1.38 -0.64
N ARG A 342 20.57 1.26 -0.38
CA ARG A 342 21.61 1.13 -1.44
C ARG A 342 21.40 -0.12 -2.30
N PHE A 343 21.05 -1.24 -1.68
CA PHE A 343 20.71 -2.47 -2.40
C PHE A 343 19.52 -2.27 -3.34
N PHE A 344 18.43 -1.66 -2.86
CA PHE A 344 17.27 -1.38 -3.69
C PHE A 344 17.59 -0.46 -4.87
N THR A 345 18.39 0.58 -4.65
CA THR A 345 18.83 1.49 -5.73
C THR A 345 19.68 0.76 -6.77
N ILE A 346 20.64 -0.06 -6.36
CA ILE A 346 21.46 -0.86 -7.29
C ILE A 346 20.62 -1.88 -8.07
N ARG A 347 19.62 -2.51 -7.44
CA ARG A 347 18.70 -3.40 -8.15
C ARG A 347 17.90 -2.64 -9.20
N LYS A 348 17.43 -1.42 -8.90
CA LYS A 348 16.75 -0.56 -9.88
C LYS A 348 17.67 -0.23 -11.06
N LEU A 349 18.93 0.13 -10.79
CA LEU A 349 19.92 0.38 -11.85
C LEU A 349 20.10 -0.84 -12.76
N PHE A 350 20.20 -2.03 -12.17
CA PHE A 350 20.30 -3.29 -12.93
C PHE A 350 19.05 -3.56 -13.78
N LEU A 351 17.85 -3.39 -13.22
CA LEU A 351 16.59 -3.58 -13.95
C LEU A 351 16.43 -2.56 -15.09
N CYS A 352 16.83 -1.30 -14.88
CA CYS A 352 16.85 -0.28 -15.94
C CYS A 352 17.84 -0.67 -17.06
N ALA A 353 19.02 -1.19 -16.70
CA ALA A 353 19.99 -1.71 -17.66
C ALA A 353 19.43 -2.89 -18.49
N LEU A 354 18.62 -3.76 -17.89
CA LEU A 354 17.91 -4.82 -18.61
C LEU A 354 16.79 -4.30 -19.52
N LEU A 355 16.03 -3.27 -19.09
CA LEU A 355 14.98 -2.65 -19.91
C LEU A 355 15.54 -1.96 -21.16
N ALA A 356 16.74 -1.37 -21.04
CA ALA A 356 17.49 -0.74 -22.11
C ALA A 356 18.19 -1.73 -23.07
N LEU A 357 18.03 -3.05 -22.87
CA LEU A 357 18.54 -4.04 -23.83
C LEU A 357 17.63 -4.14 -25.06
N ASP A 358 18.27 -4.21 -26.22
CA ASP A 358 17.63 -4.33 -27.51
C ASP A 358 17.84 -5.72 -28.15
N ALA A 359 16.83 -6.18 -28.89
CA ALA A 359 16.83 -7.41 -29.69
C ALA A 359 16.96 -7.12 -31.20
N ASN A 360 17.84 -6.18 -31.55
CA ASN A 360 18.20 -5.90 -32.94
C ASN A 360 19.03 -7.07 -33.49
N SER A 361 18.79 -7.45 -34.75
CA SER A 361 19.37 -8.61 -35.45
C SER A 361 20.87 -8.45 -35.77
N ASP A 362 21.65 -7.91 -34.83
CA ASP A 362 23.08 -7.70 -34.94
C ASP A 362 23.83 -8.99 -34.60
N ALA A 363 25.05 -9.13 -35.13
CA ALA A 363 25.94 -10.23 -34.75
C ALA A 363 26.24 -10.30 -33.24
N ASN A 364 26.02 -9.19 -32.52
CA ASN A 364 26.22 -9.06 -31.08
C ASN A 364 24.97 -9.39 -30.25
N GLU A 365 23.77 -9.56 -30.84
CA GLU A 365 22.53 -9.87 -30.11
C GLU A 365 22.70 -11.11 -29.23
N LEU A 366 23.29 -12.15 -29.82
CA LEU A 366 23.57 -13.41 -29.17
C LEU A 366 24.47 -13.22 -27.95
N LEU A 367 25.51 -12.39 -28.07
CA LEU A 367 26.43 -12.08 -26.97
C LEU A 367 25.73 -11.27 -25.86
N ARG A 368 24.95 -10.25 -26.21
CA ARG A 368 24.20 -9.40 -25.26
C ARG A 368 23.22 -10.23 -24.41
N TRP A 369 22.44 -11.10 -25.05
CA TRP A 369 21.47 -11.91 -24.33
C TRP A 369 22.11 -13.09 -23.58
N THR A 370 23.27 -13.58 -24.03
CA THR A 370 24.05 -14.53 -23.21
C THR A 370 24.59 -13.90 -21.95
N THR A 371 25.14 -12.68 -22.04
CA THR A 371 25.64 -11.97 -20.86
C THR A 371 24.51 -11.59 -19.92
N ALA A 372 23.36 -11.14 -20.45
CA ALA A 372 22.17 -10.89 -19.64
C ALA A 372 21.69 -12.15 -18.87
N VAL A 373 21.60 -13.30 -19.53
CA VAL A 373 21.20 -14.57 -18.90
C VAL A 373 22.22 -15.04 -17.86
N GLU A 374 23.51 -15.01 -18.16
CA GLU A 374 24.57 -15.39 -17.21
C GLU A 374 24.58 -14.45 -16.00
N SER A 375 24.28 -13.18 -16.22
CA SER A 375 24.19 -12.19 -15.16
C SER A 375 22.99 -12.45 -14.24
N LEU A 376 21.81 -12.74 -14.80
CA LEU A 376 20.62 -13.12 -14.04
C LEU A 376 20.84 -14.39 -13.22
N LEU A 377 21.47 -15.41 -13.82
CA LEU A 377 21.83 -16.65 -13.12
C LEU A 377 22.77 -16.41 -11.94
N THR A 378 23.76 -15.53 -12.11
CA THR A 378 24.71 -15.18 -11.05
C THR A 378 23.99 -14.48 -9.89
N LEU A 379 23.11 -13.53 -10.19
CA LEU A 379 22.31 -12.82 -9.19
C LEU A 379 21.27 -13.71 -8.52
N ASN A 380 20.60 -14.60 -9.24
CA ASN A 380 19.66 -15.58 -8.69
C ASN A 380 20.36 -16.47 -7.65
N ARG A 381 21.56 -16.94 -7.98
CA ARG A 381 22.34 -17.77 -7.06
C ARG A 381 22.78 -17.02 -5.80
N SER A 382 23.25 -15.77 -5.95
CA SER A 382 23.72 -14.98 -4.80
C SER A 382 22.56 -14.55 -3.90
N THR A 383 21.45 -14.07 -4.48
CA THR A 383 20.23 -13.70 -3.74
C THR A 383 19.61 -14.89 -3.03
N GLN A 384 19.47 -16.04 -3.69
CA GLN A 384 18.91 -17.25 -3.08
C GLN A 384 19.79 -17.78 -1.94
N ALA A 385 21.11 -17.76 -2.09
CA ALA A 385 22.04 -18.16 -1.02
C ALA A 385 21.94 -17.23 0.20
N ALA A 386 21.85 -15.91 -0.05
CA ALA A 386 21.66 -14.92 1.00
C ALA A 386 20.30 -15.05 1.70
N GLN A 387 19.23 -15.22 0.95
CA GLN A 387 17.87 -15.47 1.44
C GLN A 387 17.82 -16.71 2.34
N ALA A 388 18.38 -17.84 1.89
CA ALA A 388 18.34 -19.09 2.64
C ALA A 388 19.07 -18.98 3.99
N ARG A 389 20.25 -18.33 4.02
CA ARG A 389 20.99 -18.07 5.26
C ARG A 389 20.24 -17.15 6.21
N LEU A 390 19.61 -16.11 5.68
CA LEU A 390 18.90 -15.15 6.51
C LEU A 390 17.61 -15.74 7.07
N HIS A 391 16.86 -16.46 6.24
CA HIS A 391 15.65 -17.17 6.65
C HIS A 391 15.94 -18.25 7.69
N SER A 392 17.05 -19.00 7.59
CA SER A 392 17.38 -20.01 8.60
C SER A 392 17.63 -19.37 9.97
N ILE A 393 18.39 -18.26 10.01
CA ILE A 393 18.69 -17.55 11.26
C ILE A 393 17.44 -16.87 11.81
N LEU A 394 16.62 -16.25 10.95
CA LEU A 394 15.35 -15.64 11.35
C LEU A 394 14.41 -16.70 11.94
N SER A 395 14.25 -17.85 11.28
CA SER A 395 13.39 -18.93 11.76
C SER A 395 13.85 -19.50 13.10
N GLU A 396 15.17 -19.60 13.34
CA GLU A 396 15.73 -20.02 14.63
C GLU A 396 15.43 -19.01 15.73
N GLU A 397 15.51 -17.71 15.43
CA GLU A 397 15.20 -16.61 16.36
C GLU A 397 13.68 -16.43 16.57
N GLU A 398 12.83 -16.87 15.63
CA GLU A 398 11.36 -16.81 15.69
C GLU A 398 10.68 -18.03 16.36
N THR A 399 11.37 -19.17 16.52
CA THR A 399 10.69 -20.42 16.95
C THR A 399 10.22 -20.47 18.42
N PHE A 400 8.89 -20.33 18.61
CA PHE A 400 8.03 -21.37 19.20
C PHE A 400 6.78 -21.51 18.30
N PRO A 401 6.45 -22.68 17.73
CA PRO A 401 5.37 -22.80 16.77
C PRO A 401 4.02 -22.58 17.45
N ALA A 402 3.27 -21.57 17.01
CA ALA A 402 1.83 -21.55 17.24
C ALA A 402 1.19 -22.55 16.25
N PRO A 403 0.35 -23.51 16.70
CA PRO A 403 -0.32 -24.41 15.77
C PRO A 403 -1.31 -23.63 14.90
N PRO A 404 -1.42 -23.93 13.59
CA PRO A 404 -2.35 -23.24 12.71
C PRO A 404 -3.79 -23.49 13.18
N THR A 405 -4.54 -22.42 13.40
CA THR A 405 -5.97 -22.51 13.72
C THR A 405 -6.76 -22.99 12.51
N PRO A 406 -7.53 -24.09 12.59
CA PRO A 406 -8.29 -24.60 11.44
C PRO A 406 -9.45 -23.68 11.04
N SER A 407 -9.62 -23.51 9.73
CA SER A 407 -10.60 -22.68 9.02
C SER A 407 -12.00 -23.31 8.99
N ASN A 408 -12.61 -23.55 10.15
CA ASN A 408 -14.01 -23.98 10.20
C ASN A 408 -14.91 -22.86 10.72
N VAL A 409 -15.97 -22.56 9.95
CA VAL A 409 -17.04 -21.58 10.20
C VAL A 409 -17.60 -21.70 11.61
N LEU A 410 -17.77 -20.57 12.31
CA LEU A 410 -18.02 -20.55 13.75
C LEU A 410 -19.38 -19.96 14.10
N THR A 411 -20.13 -20.74 14.87
CA THR A 411 -21.28 -20.24 15.65
C THR A 411 -20.81 -19.24 16.71
N PRO A 412 -21.63 -18.21 17.06
CA PRO A 412 -21.27 -17.11 17.99
C PRO A 412 -20.80 -17.56 19.39
N GLY A 413 -21.20 -18.75 19.84
CA GLY A 413 -20.75 -19.31 21.12
C GLY A 413 -19.26 -19.69 21.12
N ARG A 414 -18.74 -20.14 19.98
CA ARG A 414 -17.37 -20.67 19.83
C ARG A 414 -16.33 -19.56 19.68
N GLU A 415 -16.74 -18.37 19.28
CA GLU A 415 -15.91 -17.15 19.26
C GLU A 415 -15.69 -16.57 20.65
N ARG A 416 -16.68 -16.66 21.55
CA ARG A 416 -16.54 -16.23 22.96
C ARG A 416 -15.54 -17.07 23.73
N TRP A 417 -15.52 -18.38 23.50
CA TRP A 417 -14.49 -19.26 24.03
C TRP A 417 -13.10 -18.94 23.46
N ARG A 418 -13.00 -18.57 22.17
CA ARG A 418 -11.73 -18.09 21.60
C ARG A 418 -11.26 -16.78 22.23
N ALA A 419 -12.16 -15.84 22.52
CA ALA A 419 -11.80 -14.61 23.24
C ALA A 419 -11.27 -14.89 24.66
N GLN A 420 -11.80 -15.91 25.35
CA GLN A 420 -11.24 -16.38 26.63
C GLN A 420 -9.90 -17.10 26.46
N LEU A 421 -9.70 -17.89 25.39
CA LEU A 421 -8.40 -18.46 25.06
C LEU A 421 -7.34 -17.40 24.68
N ARG A 422 -7.71 -16.28 24.06
CA ARG A 422 -6.78 -15.17 23.81
C ARG A 422 -6.22 -14.56 25.09
N LYS A 423 -6.94 -14.64 26.23
CA LYS A 423 -6.40 -14.25 27.53
C LYS A 423 -5.34 -15.22 28.05
N LEU A 424 -5.42 -16.51 27.72
CA LEU A 424 -4.33 -17.47 27.97
C LEU A 424 -3.11 -17.18 27.09
N ASN A 425 -3.30 -16.63 25.88
CA ASN A 425 -2.18 -16.19 25.04
C ASN A 425 -1.42 -15.00 25.67
N SER A 426 -2.10 -14.11 26.40
CA SER A 426 -1.44 -13.04 27.17
C SER A 426 -0.53 -13.60 28.27
N LEU A 427 -0.98 -14.65 28.97
CA LEU A 427 -0.15 -15.37 29.94
C LEU A 427 1.04 -16.09 29.27
N SER A 428 0.83 -16.69 28.09
CA SER A 428 1.92 -17.28 27.31
C SER A 428 2.94 -16.23 26.86
N SER A 429 2.50 -15.01 26.55
CA SER A 429 3.36 -13.88 26.19
C SER A 429 4.15 -13.37 27.41
N GLY A 430 3.51 -13.27 28.58
CA GLY A 430 4.20 -12.91 29.82
C GLY A 430 5.27 -13.93 30.23
N ILE A 431 5.00 -15.23 30.07
CA ILE A 431 5.99 -16.30 30.32
C ILE A 431 7.18 -16.18 29.36
N ARG A 432 6.95 -15.86 28.08
CA ARG A 432 8.03 -15.59 27.11
C ARG A 432 8.86 -14.37 27.51
N GLY A 433 8.21 -13.29 27.96
CA GLY A 433 8.89 -12.09 28.46
C GLY A 433 9.78 -12.38 29.66
N LEU A 434 9.29 -13.18 30.61
CA LEU A 434 10.06 -13.59 31.79
C LEU A 434 11.21 -14.53 31.42
N GLN A 435 10.99 -15.49 30.52
CA GLN A 435 12.02 -16.42 30.07
C GLN A 435 13.15 -15.69 29.32
N ALA A 436 12.81 -14.72 28.47
CA ALA A 436 13.79 -13.86 27.81
C ALA A 436 14.59 -13.04 28.83
N LYS A 437 13.92 -12.46 29.83
CA LYS A 437 14.56 -11.71 30.91
C LYS A 437 15.50 -12.59 31.75
N LEU A 438 15.10 -13.82 32.08
CA LEU A 438 15.94 -14.76 32.82
C LEU A 438 17.19 -15.17 32.05
N GLN A 439 17.08 -15.37 30.75
CA GLN A 439 18.22 -15.73 29.89
C GLN A 439 19.21 -14.56 29.74
N LEU A 440 18.68 -13.34 29.59
CA LEU A 440 19.48 -12.11 29.62
C LEU A 440 20.21 -11.92 30.94
N LEU A 441 19.53 -12.16 32.07
CA LEU A 441 20.13 -12.04 33.39
C LEU A 441 21.22 -13.08 33.63
N ARG A 442 21.04 -14.30 33.11
CA ARG A 442 22.07 -15.35 33.16
C ARG A 442 23.31 -14.92 32.37
N GLU A 443 23.13 -14.42 31.16
CA GLU A 443 24.22 -13.95 30.30
C GLU A 443 24.94 -12.71 30.88
N GLU A 444 24.20 -11.80 31.50
CA GLU A 444 24.74 -10.63 32.20
C GLU A 444 25.51 -11.03 33.48
N SER A 445 25.01 -12.02 34.22
CA SER A 445 25.70 -12.56 35.39
C SER A 445 26.99 -13.30 35.03
N ASP A 446 26.98 -14.09 33.95
CA ASP A 446 28.17 -14.79 33.45
C ASP A 446 29.21 -13.80 32.91
N ARG A 447 28.76 -12.70 32.28
CA ARG A 447 29.64 -11.64 31.77
C ARG A 447 30.25 -10.80 32.88
N THR A 448 29.46 -10.39 33.87
CA THR A 448 29.96 -9.63 35.03
C THR A 448 30.90 -10.48 35.90
N LEU A 449 30.66 -11.79 36.02
CA LEU A 449 31.59 -12.73 36.65
C LEU A 449 32.93 -12.85 35.92
N ASN A 450 32.94 -12.72 34.59
CA ASN A 450 34.15 -12.82 33.78
C ASN A 450 34.91 -11.49 33.65
N ASP A 451 34.21 -10.34 33.68
CA ASP A 451 34.80 -9.00 33.47
C ASP A 451 35.17 -8.25 34.77
N SER A 452 34.62 -8.59 35.95
CA SER A 452 34.87 -7.85 37.20
C SER A 452 35.88 -8.52 38.14
N ASN A 453 36.90 -7.77 38.60
CA ASN A 453 37.87 -8.22 39.62
C ASN A 453 37.39 -8.01 41.07
N ASP A 454 36.34 -7.21 41.29
CA ASP A 454 35.78 -6.89 42.61
C ASP A 454 34.36 -7.45 42.77
N ILE A 455 34.24 -8.49 43.59
CA ILE A 455 33.01 -9.30 43.80
C ILE A 455 31.93 -8.54 44.60
N SER A 456 32.29 -7.41 45.23
CA SER A 456 31.45 -6.68 46.19
C SER A 456 30.26 -5.95 45.56
N GLU A 457 30.36 -5.54 44.29
CA GLU A 457 29.27 -4.84 43.57
C GLU A 457 28.29 -5.80 42.87
N LEU A 458 28.66 -7.07 42.72
CA LEU A 458 27.84 -8.09 42.05
C LEU A 458 26.60 -8.46 42.88
N GLY A 459 26.75 -8.54 44.22
CA GLY A 459 25.69 -8.91 45.16
C GLY A 459 24.44 -8.02 45.10
N PRO A 460 24.54 -6.68 45.26
CA PRO A 460 23.37 -5.81 45.21
C PRO A 460 22.71 -5.74 43.83
N ASN A 461 23.47 -5.84 42.74
CA ASN A 461 22.93 -5.86 41.37
C ASN A 461 22.14 -7.14 41.09
N LEU A 462 22.66 -8.32 41.47
CA LEU A 462 21.93 -9.58 41.35
C LEU A 462 20.68 -9.60 42.23
N MET A 463 20.74 -9.00 43.43
CA MET A 463 19.58 -8.91 44.32
C MET A 463 18.46 -8.06 43.71
N ALA A 464 18.80 -6.89 43.15
CA ALA A 464 17.84 -6.03 42.46
C ALA A 464 17.23 -6.71 41.22
N GLN A 465 18.04 -7.48 40.48
CA GLN A 465 17.57 -8.27 39.34
C GLN A 465 16.64 -9.42 39.77
N TYR A 466 16.93 -10.09 40.89
CA TYR A 466 16.08 -11.14 41.45
C TYR A 466 14.74 -10.60 41.97
N GLU A 467 14.76 -9.43 42.63
CA GLU A 467 13.53 -8.73 43.02
C GLU A 467 12.69 -8.31 41.81
N SER A 468 13.33 -7.89 40.71
CA SER A 468 12.65 -7.56 39.45
C SER A 468 11.98 -8.78 38.81
N ILE A 469 12.63 -9.95 38.81
CA ILE A 469 11.99 -11.22 38.38
C ILE A 469 10.82 -11.57 39.31
N GLY A 470 10.98 -11.34 40.62
CA GLY A 470 9.92 -11.58 41.61
C GLY A 470 8.67 -10.74 41.37
N MET A 471 8.83 -9.51 40.87
CA MET A 471 7.71 -8.65 40.47
C MET A 471 6.99 -9.21 39.24
N ASP A 472 7.74 -9.59 38.20
CA ASP A 472 7.15 -10.16 36.97
C ASP A 472 6.41 -11.48 37.23
N LEU A 473 6.91 -12.32 38.14
CA LEU A 473 6.23 -13.55 38.59
C LEU A 473 4.91 -13.24 39.32
N LYS A 474 4.87 -12.18 40.13
CA LYS A 474 3.64 -11.74 40.79
C LYS A 474 2.62 -11.22 39.79
N ASP A 475 3.06 -10.45 38.80
CA ASP A 475 2.19 -9.92 37.76
C ASP A 475 1.64 -11.05 36.86
N LEU A 476 2.48 -12.05 36.54
CA LEU A 476 2.04 -13.26 35.84
C LEU A 476 1.02 -14.08 36.65
N MET A 477 1.25 -14.22 37.96
CA MET A 477 0.33 -14.90 38.86
C MET A 477 -1.00 -14.13 38.95
N GLY A 478 -0.97 -12.80 39.01
CA GLY A 478 -2.16 -11.95 38.95
C GLY A 478 -2.94 -12.10 37.65
N ALA A 479 -2.26 -12.06 36.50
CA ALA A 479 -2.89 -12.28 35.20
C ALA A 479 -3.51 -13.69 35.07
N TRP A 480 -2.89 -14.70 35.68
CA TRP A 480 -3.44 -16.05 35.76
C TRP A 480 -4.70 -16.11 36.63
N GLU A 481 -4.68 -15.49 37.80
CA GLU A 481 -5.83 -15.43 38.73
C GLU A 481 -7.01 -14.68 38.10
N GLU A 482 -6.77 -13.57 37.41
CA GLU A 482 -7.77 -12.81 36.66
C GLU A 482 -8.35 -13.61 35.50
N GLY A 483 -7.50 -14.30 34.74
CA GLY A 483 -7.92 -15.20 33.66
C GLY A 483 -8.79 -16.35 34.17
N ARG A 484 -8.39 -16.97 35.30
CA ARG A 484 -9.14 -18.02 35.99
C ARG A 484 -10.49 -17.53 36.51
N ALA A 485 -10.53 -16.35 37.14
CA ALA A 485 -11.77 -15.74 37.64
C ALA A 485 -12.74 -15.40 36.50
N ALA A 486 -12.23 -14.86 35.39
CA ALA A 486 -13.03 -14.56 34.20
C ALA A 486 -13.61 -15.83 33.55
N LEU A 487 -12.87 -16.93 33.57
CA LEU A 487 -13.33 -18.23 33.08
C LEU A 487 -14.39 -18.83 34.00
N ALA A 488 -14.20 -18.77 35.32
CA ALA A 488 -15.18 -19.23 36.30
C ALA A 488 -16.53 -18.48 36.18
N LEU A 489 -16.49 -17.15 36.01
CA LEU A 489 -17.68 -16.33 35.76
C LEU A 489 -18.36 -16.66 34.42
N GLY A 490 -17.57 -17.00 33.40
CA GLY A 490 -18.09 -17.44 32.10
C GLY A 490 -18.86 -18.76 32.19
N ILE A 491 -18.34 -19.73 32.95
CA ILE A 491 -18.98 -21.03 33.19
C ILE A 491 -20.29 -20.85 33.98
N ASP A 492 -20.27 -20.11 35.09
CA ASP A 492 -21.44 -19.90 35.96
C ASP A 492 -22.58 -19.15 35.24
N ARG A 493 -22.24 -18.20 34.35
CA ARG A 493 -23.24 -17.51 33.50
C ARG A 493 -23.85 -18.45 32.44
N ASN A 494 -23.10 -19.44 31.97
CA ASN A 494 -23.57 -20.42 31.00
C ASN A 494 -24.43 -21.52 31.65
N GLU A 495 -24.07 -21.98 32.85
CA GLU A 495 -24.91 -22.85 33.67
C GLU A 495 -26.25 -22.19 33.99
N LYS A 496 -26.27 -20.89 34.34
CA LYS A 496 -27.52 -20.12 34.55
C LYS A 496 -28.38 -19.99 33.28
N ARG A 497 -27.79 -20.00 32.09
CA ARG A 497 -28.53 -20.02 30.80
C ARG A 497 -29.08 -21.42 30.47
N LEU A 498 -28.31 -22.48 30.72
CA LEU A 498 -28.80 -23.85 30.57
C LEU A 498 -29.93 -24.16 31.57
N SER A 499 -29.84 -23.60 32.78
CA SER A 499 -30.88 -23.70 33.82
C SER A 499 -32.17 -22.92 33.53
N SER A 500 -32.15 -21.96 32.58
CA SER A 500 -33.33 -21.20 32.17
C SER A 500 -33.93 -21.68 30.84
N MET A 501 -33.17 -22.43 30.04
CA MET A 501 -33.69 -23.12 28.85
C MET A 501 -34.37 -24.46 29.16
N SER A 502 -34.09 -25.09 30.30
CA SER A 502 -34.81 -26.31 30.74
C SER A 502 -36.26 -26.05 31.17
N THR A 503 -36.67 -24.79 31.34
CA THR A 503 -38.07 -24.39 31.63
C THR A 503 -38.94 -24.13 30.39
N LEU A 504 -38.43 -24.33 29.16
CA LEU A 504 -39.17 -24.10 27.91
C LEU A 504 -39.29 -25.37 27.05
N LEU A 505 -39.75 -26.47 27.66
CA LEU A 505 -40.32 -27.60 26.93
C LEU A 505 -41.85 -27.47 26.95
N SER A 506 -42.38 -26.92 25.83
CA SER A 506 -43.75 -26.95 25.27
C SER A 506 -44.99 -27.08 26.18
N PRO A 507 -46.03 -26.23 26.02
CA PRO A 507 -47.37 -26.60 26.45
C PRO A 507 -47.97 -27.54 25.40
N VAL A 508 -48.08 -28.84 25.71
CA VAL A 508 -48.88 -29.76 24.89
C VAL A 508 -50.33 -29.62 25.35
N SER A 509 -51.11 -28.95 24.52
CA SER A 509 -52.58 -28.87 24.62
C SER A 509 -53.18 -30.28 24.64
N SER A 510 -53.74 -30.68 25.78
CA SER A 510 -54.56 -31.87 25.89
C SER A 510 -56.03 -31.48 25.81
N LEU A 511 -56.69 -31.84 24.70
CA LEU A 511 -58.14 -31.99 24.66
C LEU A 511 -58.50 -33.28 23.91
N SER A 512 -58.87 -34.28 24.72
CA SER A 512 -59.71 -35.46 24.41
C SER A 512 -59.19 -36.54 23.46
N GLY A 513 -59.00 -37.76 24.00
CA GLY A 513 -58.72 -38.98 23.22
C GLY A 513 -58.34 -40.18 24.10
N LEU A 514 -59.36 -40.88 24.58
CA LEU A 514 -59.40 -42.17 25.29
C LEU A 514 -58.36 -43.23 24.85
N THR A 515 -57.57 -43.79 25.77
CA THR A 515 -57.18 -45.23 25.79
C THR A 515 -56.79 -45.68 27.21
N THR A 516 -57.76 -46.34 27.85
CA THR A 516 -57.61 -47.58 28.64
C THR A 516 -56.22 -47.94 29.19
N VAL A 517 -56.12 -47.86 30.52
CA VAL A 517 -55.26 -48.72 31.32
C VAL A 517 -55.74 -50.15 31.13
N ASP A 518 -54.93 -50.99 30.50
CA ASP A 518 -55.11 -52.43 30.55
C ASP A 518 -54.24 -53.00 31.67
N GLU A 519 -54.84 -53.95 32.38
CA GLU A 519 -54.38 -54.54 33.61
C GLU A 519 -53.13 -55.41 33.38
N ASN A 520 -52.17 -55.30 34.32
CA ASN A 520 -50.99 -56.15 34.58
C ASN A 520 -49.62 -55.48 34.36
N GLY A 521 -49.22 -54.65 35.34
CA GLY A 521 -47.84 -54.15 35.43
C GLY A 521 -47.63 -53.24 36.63
N GLY A 522 -47.42 -53.84 37.81
CA GLY A 522 -47.48 -53.18 39.11
C GLY A 522 -46.44 -52.09 39.40
N THR A 523 -46.74 -51.33 40.45
CA THR A 523 -46.01 -50.19 41.03
C THR A 523 -44.52 -50.44 41.35
N ALA A 524 -44.06 -51.69 41.31
CA ALA A 524 -42.66 -52.07 41.48
C ALA A 524 -41.76 -51.77 40.26
N ALA A 525 -42.33 -51.63 39.05
CA ALA A 525 -41.56 -51.27 37.85
C ALA A 525 -41.22 -49.77 37.78
N ALA A 526 -42.08 -48.91 38.33
CA ALA A 526 -41.86 -47.46 38.40
C ALA A 526 -40.82 -47.07 39.47
N LEU A 527 -40.68 -47.87 40.54
CA LEU A 527 -39.66 -47.65 41.58
C LEU A 527 -38.26 -48.12 41.15
N LYS A 528 -38.16 -49.11 40.25
CA LYS A 528 -36.88 -49.64 39.76
C LYS A 528 -36.15 -48.71 38.77
N ALA A 529 -36.87 -47.77 38.16
CA ALA A 529 -36.30 -46.75 37.27
C ALA A 529 -35.77 -45.50 38.01
N LEU A 530 -36.07 -45.36 39.31
CA LEU A 530 -35.70 -44.20 40.13
C LEU A 530 -34.45 -44.43 41.00
N THR A 531 -34.04 -45.68 41.25
CA THR A 531 -32.94 -45.99 42.20
C THR A 531 -31.58 -46.29 41.58
N GLY A 532 -31.41 -46.18 40.25
CA GLY A 532 -30.08 -46.21 39.61
C GLY A 532 -29.20 -47.41 39.99
N GLU A 533 -29.57 -48.62 39.59
CA GLU A 533 -28.67 -49.77 39.57
C GLU A 533 -28.38 -50.19 38.13
N SER A 534 -27.10 -50.18 37.75
CA SER A 534 -26.59 -50.68 36.47
C SER A 534 -26.44 -52.21 36.49
N PRO A 535 -26.84 -52.94 35.43
CA PRO A 535 -26.46 -54.33 35.23
C PRO A 535 -25.22 -54.48 34.30
N PRO A 536 -24.58 -55.66 34.35
CA PRO A 536 -23.12 -55.80 34.32
C PRO A 536 -22.56 -56.23 32.95
N GLY A 537 -21.23 -56.20 32.85
CA GLY A 537 -20.46 -56.37 31.61
C GLY A 537 -20.05 -57.80 31.25
N SER A 538 -19.09 -57.86 30.33
CA SER A 538 -18.15 -58.97 30.04
C SER A 538 -17.31 -58.54 28.81
N ASP A 539 -16.02 -58.81 28.62
CA ASP A 539 -14.96 -59.44 29.43
C ASP A 539 -13.64 -59.32 28.65
N TYR A 540 -12.54 -59.70 29.33
CA TYR A 540 -11.13 -59.91 28.91
C TYR A 540 -10.18 -58.72 29.13
N ALA A 541 -9.60 -58.50 30.33
CA ALA A 541 -8.62 -59.30 31.13
C ALA A 541 -7.20 -59.29 30.51
N CYS A 542 -6.20 -58.58 31.06
CA CYS A 542 -5.31 -58.86 32.23
C CYS A 542 -3.87 -59.01 31.70
N SER A 543 -2.81 -58.46 32.29
CA SER A 543 -2.24 -58.75 33.62
C SER A 543 -1.24 -57.62 33.98
N ALA A 544 -1.32 -56.95 35.14
CA ALA A 544 -0.81 -57.31 36.50
C ALA A 544 0.71 -57.09 36.62
N GLU A 545 1.34 -56.48 37.65
CA GLU A 545 1.05 -56.15 39.07
C GLU A 545 2.26 -55.28 39.57
N HIS A 546 2.27 -54.46 40.63
CA HIS A 546 1.99 -54.72 42.06
C HIS A 546 1.94 -53.40 42.89
N ASP A 547 1.21 -53.45 44.01
CA ASP A 547 0.76 -52.40 44.95
C ASP A 547 1.80 -51.82 45.93
N SER A 548 1.56 -50.58 46.39
CA SER A 548 1.43 -50.23 47.83
C SER A 548 0.65 -48.90 48.04
N PRO A 549 -0.20 -48.78 49.10
CA PRO A 549 -1.05 -47.61 49.32
C PRO A 549 -0.44 -46.58 50.29
N GLU A 550 -0.28 -45.33 49.86
CA GLU A 550 0.00 -44.19 50.75
C GLU A 550 -1.22 -43.26 50.88
N VAL A 551 -1.51 -42.93 52.15
CA VAL A 551 -2.60 -42.10 52.63
C VAL A 551 -2.33 -40.62 52.32
N PHE A 552 -3.31 -39.90 51.74
CA PHE A 552 -3.34 -38.44 51.81
C PHE A 552 -4.64 -37.95 52.44
N GLU A 553 -4.49 -37.40 53.64
CA GLU A 553 -5.50 -36.75 54.45
C GLU A 553 -5.90 -35.41 53.81
N ALA A 554 -7.14 -35.30 53.34
CA ALA A 554 -7.69 -34.04 52.85
C ALA A 554 -8.15 -33.19 54.04
N VAL A 555 -7.30 -32.27 54.50
CA VAL A 555 -7.67 -31.22 55.46
C VAL A 555 -8.64 -30.24 54.78
N ALA A 556 -9.92 -30.31 55.16
CA ALA A 556 -10.91 -29.33 54.74
C ALA A 556 -10.75 -28.04 55.56
N LEU A 557 -10.28 -26.96 54.94
CA LEU A 557 -10.36 -25.61 55.50
C LEU A 557 -11.83 -25.17 55.60
N PRO A 558 -12.30 -24.62 56.74
CA PRO A 558 -13.68 -24.20 56.88
C PRO A 558 -13.97 -22.94 56.07
N ARG A 559 -15.05 -22.96 55.26
CA ARG A 559 -15.58 -21.77 54.60
C ARG A 559 -16.01 -20.71 55.64
N PRO A 560 -15.75 -19.41 55.41
CA PRO A 560 -16.24 -18.36 56.30
C PRO A 560 -17.78 -18.34 56.26
N ARG A 561 -18.41 -18.58 57.41
CA ARG A 561 -19.87 -18.44 57.57
C ARG A 561 -20.22 -16.94 57.56
N SER A 562 -21.15 -16.56 56.69
CA SER A 562 -21.80 -15.26 56.71
C SER A 562 -22.48 -15.01 58.06
N MET A 563 -21.96 -14.04 58.82
CA MET A 563 -22.52 -13.55 60.08
C MET A 563 -23.65 -12.55 59.81
N LEU A 564 -24.71 -12.99 59.13
CA LEU A 564 -25.95 -12.23 59.04
C LEU A 564 -27.00 -12.94 59.88
N THR A 565 -27.49 -12.26 60.92
CA THR A 565 -28.48 -12.80 61.85
C THR A 565 -29.78 -13.13 61.10
N ARG A 566 -30.57 -14.05 61.66
CA ARG A 566 -31.83 -14.51 61.03
C ARG A 566 -32.78 -13.34 60.74
N GLU A 567 -32.77 -12.32 61.58
CA GLU A 567 -33.60 -11.13 61.45
C GLU A 567 -33.11 -10.20 60.34
N GLU A 568 -31.81 -9.93 60.26
CA GLU A 568 -31.22 -9.15 59.15
C GLU A 568 -31.45 -9.82 57.80
N ARG A 569 -31.47 -11.15 57.76
CA ARG A 569 -31.71 -11.91 56.52
C ARG A 569 -33.16 -11.77 56.06
N ILE A 570 -34.10 -11.70 57.00
CA ILE A 570 -35.53 -11.50 56.70
C ILE A 570 -35.78 -10.06 56.24
N ILE A 571 -35.12 -9.08 56.87
CA ILE A 571 -35.22 -7.66 56.48
C ILE A 571 -34.65 -7.46 55.08
N LYS A 572 -33.46 -8.00 54.79
CA LYS A 572 -32.84 -7.91 53.46
C LYS A 572 -33.67 -8.60 52.38
N VAL A 573 -34.29 -9.74 52.67
CA VAL A 573 -35.19 -10.42 51.72
C VAL A 573 -36.49 -9.65 51.52
N ARG A 574 -36.98 -8.93 52.54
CA ARG A 574 -38.16 -8.07 52.43
C ARG A 574 -37.87 -6.85 51.57
N GLU A 575 -36.75 -6.18 51.82
CA GLU A 575 -36.28 -5.02 51.05
C GLU A 575 -36.04 -5.38 49.57
N ASP A 576 -35.45 -6.55 49.30
CA ASP A 576 -35.23 -7.04 47.93
C ASP A 576 -36.56 -7.38 47.20
N ARG A 577 -37.59 -7.80 47.95
CA ARG A 577 -38.95 -8.00 47.41
C ARG A 577 -39.65 -6.67 47.12
N GLU A 578 -39.47 -5.67 47.98
CA GLU A 578 -40.02 -4.33 47.80
C GLU A 578 -39.38 -3.61 46.60
N GLN A 579 -38.05 -3.68 46.46
CA GLN A 579 -37.35 -3.13 45.29
C GLN A 579 -37.80 -3.79 43.97
N LYS A 580 -37.98 -5.12 43.96
CA LYS A 580 -38.51 -5.82 42.78
C LYS A 580 -39.97 -5.44 42.47
N ALA A 581 -40.79 -5.17 43.49
CA ALA A 581 -42.16 -4.73 43.29
C ALA A 581 -42.22 -3.31 42.69
N LEU A 582 -41.36 -2.40 43.17
CA LEU A 582 -41.23 -1.04 42.61
C LEU A 582 -40.73 -1.06 41.16
N ALA A 583 -39.75 -1.90 40.84
CA ALA A 583 -39.28 -2.08 39.47
C ALA A 583 -40.38 -2.60 38.53
N ARG A 584 -41.23 -3.54 39.01
CA ARG A 584 -42.38 -4.02 38.25
C ARG A 584 -43.43 -2.94 38.03
N GLN A 585 -43.75 -2.13 39.04
CA GLN A 585 -44.67 -1.00 38.89
C GLN A 585 -44.16 0.03 37.88
N HIS A 586 -42.85 0.31 37.85
CA HIS A 586 -42.26 1.22 36.86
C HIS A 586 -42.37 0.67 35.42
N VAL A 587 -42.19 -0.64 35.24
CA VAL A 587 -42.39 -1.31 33.94
C VAL A 587 -43.86 -1.33 33.52
N ASP A 588 -44.79 -1.55 34.45
CA ASP A 588 -46.22 -1.54 34.14
C ASP A 588 -46.74 -0.13 33.82
N ALA A 589 -46.21 0.91 34.49
CA ALA A 589 -46.51 2.32 34.20
C ALA A 589 -46.02 2.74 32.81
N THR A 590 -44.82 2.33 32.42
CA THR A 590 -44.27 2.61 31.07
C THR A 590 -45.01 1.85 29.97
N LYS A 591 -45.53 0.65 30.26
CA LYS A 591 -46.32 -0.14 29.31
C LYS A 591 -47.75 0.40 29.11
N GLY A 592 -48.33 1.04 30.12
CA GLY A 592 -49.64 1.72 30.00
C GLY A 592 -49.61 2.87 29.00
N MET A 593 -48.56 3.68 29.04
CA MET A 593 -48.37 4.84 28.15
C MET A 593 -48.16 4.45 26.68
N LEU A 594 -47.48 3.32 26.43
CA LEU A 594 -47.30 2.77 25.08
C LEU A 594 -48.60 2.23 24.47
N ARG A 595 -49.49 1.65 25.28
CA ARG A 595 -50.81 1.18 24.82
C ARG A 595 -51.74 2.33 24.50
N GLU A 596 -51.69 3.41 25.27
CA GLU A 596 -52.44 4.63 24.96
C GLU A 596 -51.96 5.26 23.64
N LEU A 597 -50.64 5.32 23.41
CA LEU A 597 -50.07 5.79 22.14
C LEU A 597 -50.44 4.90 20.95
N GLU A 598 -50.46 3.57 21.13
CA GLU A 598 -50.88 2.61 20.09
C GLU A 598 -52.36 2.76 19.72
N THR A 599 -53.23 3.07 20.69
CA THR A 599 -54.66 3.35 20.42
C THR A 599 -54.88 4.68 19.67
N VAL A 600 -54.00 5.67 19.87
CA VAL A 600 -54.05 6.96 19.16
C VAL A 600 -53.54 6.85 17.73
N ILE A 601 -52.58 5.96 17.46
CA ILE A 601 -52.04 5.71 16.10
C ILE A 601 -53.06 4.97 15.22
N ASN A 602 -53.84 4.06 15.79
CA ASN A 602 -54.85 3.29 15.05
C ASN A 602 -56.13 4.08 14.68
N LEU A 603 -56.30 5.31 15.17
CA LEU A 603 -57.47 6.16 14.91
C LEU A 603 -57.28 7.19 13.78
N ARG A 604 -56.15 7.19 13.06
CA ARG A 604 -55.92 8.13 11.94
C ARG A 604 -56.39 7.54 10.60
N PRO A 605 -57.31 8.19 9.85
CA PRO A 605 -57.84 7.64 8.59
C PRO A 605 -56.85 7.81 7.42
N ARG A 606 -56.62 6.73 6.66
CA ARG A 606 -55.74 6.69 5.47
C ARG A 606 -56.58 6.72 4.18
N THR A 607 -56.38 7.73 3.34
CA THR A 607 -57.03 7.95 2.04
C THR A 607 -56.50 7.00 0.95
N ARG A 608 -57.42 6.55 0.07
CA ARG A 608 -57.24 5.61 -1.05
C ARG A 608 -57.08 6.34 -2.40
N ALA A 609 -56.20 5.84 -3.27
CA ALA A 609 -56.31 5.81 -4.76
C ALA A 609 -55.17 4.91 -5.31
N SER A 610 -55.44 3.66 -5.74
CA SER A 610 -55.82 3.16 -7.09
C SER A 610 -54.63 2.86 -8.03
N ALA A 611 -54.45 1.57 -8.34
CA ALA A 611 -53.42 0.95 -9.20
C ALA A 611 -53.66 1.16 -10.72
N PRO A 612 -52.86 0.58 -11.67
CA PRO A 612 -52.90 -0.87 -11.96
C PRO A 612 -51.55 -1.54 -12.34
N ALA A 613 -51.63 -2.84 -12.63
CA ALA A 613 -50.62 -3.89 -12.52
C ALA A 613 -49.87 -4.31 -13.81
N GLY A 614 -48.75 -5.04 -13.63
CA GLY A 614 -48.00 -5.87 -14.60
C GLY A 614 -46.48 -5.70 -14.36
N ARG A 615 -45.59 -6.69 -14.20
CA ARG A 615 -45.45 -8.08 -14.65
C ARG A 615 -44.57 -8.87 -13.67
N ILE A 616 -44.73 -10.19 -13.71
CA ILE A 616 -44.06 -11.23 -12.92
C ILE A 616 -42.54 -11.22 -13.14
N VAL A 617 -41.77 -11.02 -12.06
CA VAL A 617 -40.37 -11.45 -11.94
C VAL A 617 -40.19 -12.11 -10.57
N SER A 618 -39.46 -13.23 -10.57
CA SER A 618 -39.09 -14.12 -9.47
C SER A 618 -39.05 -13.54 -8.05
N ILE A 619 -39.80 -14.17 -7.14
CA ILE A 619 -39.93 -13.85 -5.70
C ILE A 619 -38.68 -14.24 -4.86
N SER A 620 -37.52 -14.50 -5.47
CA SER A 620 -36.32 -14.92 -4.73
C SER A 620 -35.36 -13.78 -4.33
N ALA A 621 -35.65 -12.50 -4.65
CA ALA A 621 -34.70 -11.39 -4.48
C ALA A 621 -35.16 -10.21 -3.59
N LEU A 622 -36.31 -10.30 -2.89
CA LEU A 622 -36.93 -9.12 -2.25
C LEU A 622 -36.75 -9.01 -0.72
N LEU A 623 -35.76 -9.66 -0.10
CA LEU A 623 -35.66 -9.65 1.38
C LEU A 623 -34.26 -9.46 1.98
N TYR A 624 -33.29 -8.92 1.23
CA TYR A 624 -31.96 -8.59 1.76
C TYR A 624 -31.41 -7.27 1.21
N LYS A 625 -32.17 -6.16 1.29
CA LYS A 625 -31.62 -4.82 1.08
C LYS A 625 -31.42 -4.16 2.44
N MET A 626 -30.17 -3.89 2.82
CA MET A 626 -29.83 -3.33 4.14
C MET A 626 -29.53 -1.83 4.08
N LEU A 627 -29.06 -1.31 2.94
CA LEU A 627 -28.94 0.14 2.68
C LEU A 627 -29.63 0.50 1.36
N GLU A 628 -30.55 1.47 1.42
CA GLU A 628 -31.16 2.11 0.25
C GLU A 628 -31.26 3.63 0.50
N ALA A 629 -30.44 4.42 -0.19
CA ALA A 629 -30.39 5.87 -0.04
C ALA A 629 -30.61 6.54 -1.40
N ARG A 630 -31.73 7.25 -1.58
CA ARG A 630 -32.09 7.95 -2.82
C ARG A 630 -31.88 9.46 -2.67
N LEU A 631 -31.05 10.04 -3.52
CA LEU A 631 -30.80 11.47 -3.65
C LEU A 631 -31.57 12.03 -4.86
N ASP A 632 -32.37 13.06 -4.64
CA ASP A 632 -33.15 13.71 -5.71
C ASP A 632 -32.26 14.35 -6.78
N GLN A 633 -31.06 14.80 -6.40
CA GLN A 633 -30.08 15.39 -7.31
C GLN A 633 -28.72 14.67 -7.21
N ALA A 634 -28.36 13.90 -8.24
CA ALA A 634 -27.04 13.26 -8.35
C ALA A 634 -25.89 14.28 -8.39
N SER A 635 -26.16 15.52 -8.82
CA SER A 635 -25.17 16.60 -8.85
C SER A 635 -24.58 16.94 -7.49
N LEU A 636 -25.32 16.72 -6.39
CA LEU A 636 -24.85 16.96 -5.03
C LEU A 636 -23.69 16.03 -4.69
N LEU A 637 -23.88 14.71 -4.82
CA LEU A 637 -22.83 13.73 -4.54
C LEU A 637 -21.63 13.90 -5.49
N LYS A 638 -21.89 14.22 -6.76
CA LYS A 638 -20.85 14.50 -7.76
C LYS A 638 -19.95 15.67 -7.33
N LYS A 639 -20.54 16.78 -6.89
CA LYS A 639 -19.81 17.96 -6.40
C LYS A 639 -19.03 17.66 -5.12
N VAL A 640 -19.60 16.87 -4.21
CA VAL A 640 -18.93 16.43 -2.97
C VAL A 640 -17.70 15.59 -3.31
N VAL A 641 -17.85 14.54 -4.13
CA VAL A 641 -16.75 13.66 -4.53
C VAL A 641 -15.68 14.44 -5.31
N ASP A 642 -16.08 15.36 -6.20
CA ASP A 642 -15.15 16.21 -6.93
C ASP A 642 -14.32 17.14 -6.02
N ALA A 643 -14.84 17.53 -4.86
CA ALA A 643 -14.11 18.33 -3.88
C ALA A 643 -13.12 17.52 -3.04
N ILE A 644 -13.40 16.23 -2.80
CA ILE A 644 -12.63 15.37 -1.89
C ILE A 644 -11.55 14.55 -2.62
N LYS A 645 -11.79 14.16 -3.88
CA LYS A 645 -10.92 13.23 -4.64
C LYS A 645 -9.44 13.63 -4.77
N ASP A 646 -9.15 14.94 -4.67
CA ASP A 646 -7.78 15.45 -4.81
C ASP A 646 -7.03 15.48 -3.47
N LEU A 647 -7.74 15.30 -2.36
CA LEU A 647 -7.19 15.22 -0.99
C LEU A 647 -6.99 13.76 -0.58
N VAL A 648 -7.95 12.89 -0.93
CA VAL A 648 -8.00 11.49 -0.48
C VAL A 648 -8.32 10.61 -1.69
N GLN A 649 -7.60 9.48 -1.82
CA GLN A 649 -7.83 8.51 -2.91
C GLN A 649 -8.88 7.47 -2.52
N ASP A 650 -8.80 6.96 -1.29
CA ASP A 650 -9.63 5.88 -0.75
C ASP A 650 -10.24 6.32 0.58
N CYS A 651 -11.55 6.12 0.75
CA CYS A 651 -12.26 6.53 1.96
C CYS A 651 -13.42 5.59 2.30
N ASN A 652 -13.79 5.57 3.58
CA ASN A 652 -15.00 4.90 4.04
C ASN A 652 -16.19 5.86 4.09
N PHE A 653 -17.30 5.44 3.52
CA PHE A 653 -18.62 6.03 3.75
C PHE A 653 -19.34 5.20 4.81
N ASP A 654 -19.46 5.73 6.02
CA ASP A 654 -20.23 5.05 7.06
C ASP A 654 -21.68 5.47 6.96
N CYS A 655 -22.54 4.49 6.78
CA CYS A 655 -23.98 4.67 6.72
C CYS A 655 -24.57 4.26 8.07
N ASN A 656 -25.22 5.20 8.74
CA ASN A 656 -25.90 5.02 10.02
C ASN A 656 -27.35 5.52 9.92
N ASP A 657 -28.14 5.32 10.98
CA ASP A 657 -29.51 5.84 11.09
C ASP A 657 -29.60 7.37 10.96
N THR A 658 -28.52 8.09 11.28
CA THR A 658 -28.42 9.55 11.17
C THR A 658 -28.14 10.02 9.74
N GLY A 659 -27.64 9.15 8.86
CA GLY A 659 -27.27 9.50 7.50
C GLY A 659 -25.95 8.87 7.06
N ILE A 660 -25.32 9.46 6.05
CA ILE A 660 -24.04 9.00 5.50
C ILE A 660 -22.96 9.98 5.93
N GLN A 661 -21.95 9.48 6.64
CA GLN A 661 -20.78 10.23 7.06
C GLN A 661 -19.52 9.74 6.33
N LEU A 662 -18.56 10.62 6.16
CA LEU A 662 -17.24 10.30 5.66
C LEU A 662 -16.22 11.11 6.44
N GLN A 663 -15.19 10.45 6.93
CA GLN A 663 -14.07 11.09 7.60
C GLN A 663 -12.77 10.50 7.06
N ALA A 664 -11.88 11.36 6.56
CA ALA A 664 -10.60 10.91 6.05
C ALA A 664 -9.50 11.96 6.23
N MET A 665 -8.26 11.49 6.37
CA MET A 665 -7.05 12.32 6.39
C MET A 665 -6.36 12.26 5.04
N ASP A 666 -5.65 13.33 4.69
CA ASP A 666 -4.77 13.34 3.52
C ASP A 666 -3.48 12.52 3.77
N ASN A 667 -2.73 12.24 2.70
CA ASN A 667 -1.49 11.45 2.79
C ASN A 667 -0.41 12.07 3.70
N SER A 668 -0.45 13.39 3.93
CA SER A 668 0.50 14.07 4.82
C SER A 668 0.01 14.17 6.27
N HIS A 669 -1.22 13.75 6.55
CA HIS A 669 -1.89 13.89 7.85
C HIS A 669 -1.99 15.35 8.36
N VAL A 670 -1.97 16.33 7.47
CA VAL A 670 -2.07 17.77 7.79
C VAL A 670 -3.49 18.29 7.61
N ALA A 671 -4.26 17.69 6.70
CA ALA A 671 -5.64 18.04 6.41
C ALA A 671 -6.60 16.88 6.70
N LEU A 672 -7.73 17.20 7.32
CA LEU A 672 -8.81 16.24 7.58
C LEU A 672 -10.09 16.74 6.90
N VAL A 673 -10.77 15.84 6.19
CA VAL A 673 -12.11 16.07 5.64
C VAL A 673 -13.14 15.33 6.48
N SER A 674 -14.23 16.02 6.81
CA SER A 674 -15.39 15.47 7.48
C SER A 674 -16.64 15.90 6.73
N MET A 675 -17.37 14.94 6.22
CA MET A 675 -18.63 15.14 5.50
C MET A 675 -19.75 14.44 6.27
N MET A 676 -20.88 15.13 6.41
CA MET A 676 -22.11 14.56 6.96
C MET A 676 -23.27 14.89 6.03
N LEU A 677 -23.93 13.86 5.50
CA LEU A 677 -25.19 13.98 4.78
C LEU A 677 -26.29 13.38 5.65
N ASN A 678 -27.14 14.24 6.20
CA ASN A 678 -28.23 13.83 7.07
C ASN A 678 -29.32 13.07 6.27
N THR A 679 -30.09 12.23 6.95
CA THR A 679 -31.23 11.49 6.38
C THR A 679 -32.22 12.38 5.62
N GLU A 680 -32.41 13.63 6.05
CA GLU A 680 -33.28 14.62 5.39
C GLU A 680 -32.86 14.96 3.96
N SER A 681 -31.59 14.75 3.60
CA SER A 681 -31.08 14.97 2.25
C SER A 681 -31.51 13.86 1.27
N PHE A 682 -32.13 12.78 1.74
CA PHE A 682 -32.47 11.59 0.97
C PHE A 682 -33.98 11.29 0.99
N SER A 683 -34.53 10.78 -0.11
CA SER A 683 -35.95 10.49 -0.30
C SER A 683 -36.18 9.26 -1.20
N PRO A 684 -36.34 8.02 -0.66
CA PRO A 684 -36.25 7.60 0.74
C PRO A 684 -34.82 7.25 1.20
N PHE A 685 -34.59 7.27 2.51
CA PHE A 685 -33.41 6.73 3.19
C PHE A 685 -33.79 5.55 4.07
N ARG A 686 -33.08 4.44 3.92
CA ARG A 686 -33.19 3.26 4.77
C ARG A 686 -31.82 2.68 5.02
N CYS A 687 -31.45 2.58 6.29
CA CYS A 687 -30.25 1.92 6.77
C CYS A 687 -30.69 1.00 7.92
N ASP A 688 -30.63 -0.31 7.72
CA ASP A 688 -31.10 -1.28 8.73
C ASP A 688 -30.02 -1.57 9.80
N ARG A 689 -28.74 -1.35 9.45
CA ARG A 689 -27.56 -1.53 10.29
C ARG A 689 -26.45 -0.58 9.86
N ASN A 690 -25.57 -0.24 10.79
CA ASN A 690 -24.38 0.53 10.50
C ASN A 690 -23.46 -0.25 9.55
N ILE A 691 -23.23 0.29 8.35
CA ILE A 691 -22.41 -0.32 7.30
C ILE A 691 -21.35 0.69 6.86
N SER A 692 -20.09 0.26 6.83
CA SER A 692 -18.98 1.03 6.27
C SER A 692 -18.71 0.57 4.84
N LEU A 693 -18.78 1.50 3.88
CA LEU A 693 -18.54 1.24 2.47
C LEU A 693 -17.18 1.84 2.08
N GLY A 694 -16.14 1.01 1.96
CA GLY A 694 -14.85 1.46 1.48
C GLY A 694 -14.82 1.61 -0.03
N VAL A 695 -14.64 2.83 -0.49
CA VAL A 695 -14.76 3.19 -1.91
C VAL A 695 -13.51 3.94 -2.36
N ASN A 696 -12.99 3.54 -3.52
CA ASN A 696 -12.00 4.32 -4.24
C ASN A 696 -12.67 5.52 -4.94
N LEU A 697 -12.31 6.74 -4.53
CA LEU A 697 -12.92 7.98 -5.03
C LEU A 697 -12.64 8.23 -6.51
N THR A 698 -11.50 7.74 -7.03
CA THR A 698 -11.19 7.83 -8.47
C THR A 698 -12.17 7.00 -9.30
N SER A 699 -12.51 5.80 -8.81
CA SER A 699 -13.48 4.92 -9.47
C SER A 699 -14.91 5.45 -9.35
N LEU A 700 -15.28 5.93 -8.16
CA LEU A 700 -16.57 6.57 -7.92
C LEU A 700 -16.77 7.80 -8.82
N THR A 701 -15.74 8.64 -9.00
CA THR A 701 -15.78 9.81 -9.89
C THR A 701 -16.04 9.39 -11.34
N LYS A 702 -15.44 8.28 -11.82
CA LYS A 702 -15.68 7.77 -13.18
C LYS A 702 -17.13 7.34 -13.38
N VAL A 703 -17.74 6.70 -12.39
CA VAL A 703 -19.15 6.29 -12.43
C VAL A 703 -20.07 7.52 -12.38
N LEU A 704 -19.80 8.47 -11.47
CA LEU A 704 -20.59 9.71 -11.33
C LEU A 704 -20.49 10.64 -12.56
N ARG A 705 -19.45 10.48 -13.41
CA ARG A 705 -19.37 11.19 -14.70
C ARG A 705 -20.42 10.74 -15.71
N ALA A 706 -20.95 9.52 -15.57
CA ALA A 706 -21.99 9.02 -16.45
C ALA A 706 -23.38 9.61 -16.15
N ALA A 707 -23.57 10.19 -14.96
CA ALA A 707 -24.81 10.81 -14.52
C ALA A 707 -24.95 12.26 -15.03
N GLN A 708 -26.17 12.62 -15.41
CA GLN A 708 -26.55 14.01 -15.65
C GLN A 708 -26.82 14.72 -14.32
N ASN A 709 -26.85 16.06 -14.34
CA ASN A 709 -26.97 16.84 -13.10
C ASN A 709 -28.35 16.72 -12.44
N ASP A 710 -29.38 16.47 -13.25
CA ASP A 710 -30.79 16.38 -12.84
C ASP A 710 -31.26 14.92 -12.66
N ASP A 711 -30.35 13.95 -12.82
CA ASP A 711 -30.67 12.54 -12.57
C ASP A 711 -30.83 12.28 -11.07
N VAL A 712 -31.76 11.41 -10.73
CA VAL A 712 -31.96 10.91 -9.36
C VAL A 712 -30.99 9.75 -9.13
N LEU A 713 -30.21 9.81 -8.05
CA LEU A 713 -29.24 8.78 -7.71
C LEU A 713 -29.78 7.91 -6.56
N THR A 714 -29.74 6.59 -6.71
CA THR A 714 -30.06 5.63 -5.64
C THR A 714 -28.84 4.75 -5.35
N LEU A 715 -28.40 4.75 -4.10
CA LEU A 715 -27.33 3.92 -3.57
C LEU A 715 -27.92 2.68 -2.91
N LYS A 716 -27.42 1.50 -3.27
CA LYS A 716 -27.87 0.22 -2.72
C LYS A 716 -26.69 -0.65 -2.30
N ALA A 717 -26.74 -1.18 -1.07
CA ALA A 717 -25.73 -2.11 -0.55
C ALA A 717 -26.35 -3.19 0.35
N GLU A 718 -25.68 -4.34 0.42
CA GLU A 718 -26.01 -5.49 1.27
C GLU A 718 -25.25 -5.44 2.63
N ASP A 719 -25.47 -6.40 3.55
CA ASP A 719 -24.91 -6.42 4.94
C ASP A 719 -23.38 -6.71 4.97
N GLY A 720 -22.88 -7.47 4.00
CA GLY A 720 -21.44 -7.69 3.76
C GLY A 720 -21.12 -7.32 2.31
N PRO A 721 -21.14 -6.03 1.98
CA PRO A 721 -21.20 -5.62 0.59
C PRO A 721 -19.81 -5.73 -0.05
N ASP A 722 -19.66 -6.67 -0.98
CA ASP A 722 -18.51 -6.71 -1.89
C ASP A 722 -18.66 -5.65 -3.01
N VAL A 723 -19.90 -5.21 -3.25
CA VAL A 723 -20.28 -4.34 -4.37
C VAL A 723 -21.31 -3.30 -3.90
N LEU A 724 -21.08 -2.05 -4.27
CA LEU A 724 -22.02 -0.93 -4.16
C LEU A 724 -22.73 -0.71 -5.51
N ASN A 725 -24.05 -0.76 -5.50
CA ASN A 725 -24.87 -0.51 -6.67
C ASN A 725 -25.34 0.95 -6.71
N LEU A 726 -25.03 1.64 -7.81
CA LEU A 726 -25.38 3.02 -8.12
C LEU A 726 -26.39 3.05 -9.27
N GLN A 727 -27.63 3.41 -8.97
CA GLN A 727 -28.70 3.52 -9.97
C GLN A 727 -29.01 5.01 -10.24
N PHE A 728 -28.87 5.43 -11.49
CA PHE A 728 -29.27 6.76 -11.97
C PHE A 728 -30.58 6.66 -12.75
N GLU A 729 -31.56 7.45 -12.36
CA GLU A 729 -32.88 7.53 -12.98
C GLU A 729 -33.09 8.95 -13.51
N SER A 730 -33.24 9.09 -14.83
CA SER A 730 -33.51 10.38 -15.47
C SER A 730 -35.02 10.65 -15.46
N PRO A 731 -35.49 11.76 -14.85
CA PRO A 731 -36.92 12.05 -14.76
C PRO A 731 -37.56 12.33 -16.13
N ASP A 732 -36.78 12.88 -17.07
CA ASP A 732 -37.30 13.33 -18.36
C ASP A 732 -37.31 12.25 -19.44
N ASN A 733 -36.33 11.33 -19.41
CA ASN A 733 -36.09 10.37 -20.48
C ASN A 733 -36.45 8.92 -20.14
N ASP A 734 -37.03 8.66 -18.96
CA ASP A 734 -37.32 7.30 -18.42
C ASP A 734 -36.09 6.36 -18.55
N ARG A 735 -34.89 6.96 -18.49
CA ARG A 735 -33.62 6.26 -18.67
C ARG A 735 -33.11 5.85 -17.31
N ILE A 736 -32.92 4.55 -17.11
CA ILE A 736 -32.33 3.97 -15.91
C ILE A 736 -30.94 3.43 -16.26
N SER A 737 -29.91 3.89 -15.56
CA SER A 737 -28.53 3.42 -15.70
C SER A 737 -28.06 2.85 -14.37
N GLU A 738 -27.62 1.59 -14.37
CA GLU A 738 -27.20 0.88 -13.16
C GLU A 738 -25.71 0.53 -13.26
N TYR A 739 -24.96 0.84 -12.21
CA TYR A 739 -23.51 0.65 -12.14
C TYR A 739 -23.11 -0.03 -10.86
N ASP A 740 -22.34 -1.10 -10.99
CA ASP A 740 -21.81 -1.86 -9.86
C ASP A 740 -20.35 -1.47 -9.62
N LEU A 741 -20.07 -0.94 -8.43
CA LEU A 741 -18.73 -0.52 -7.99
C LEU A 741 -18.22 -1.49 -6.92
N LYS A 742 -17.06 -2.09 -7.15
CA LYS A 742 -16.43 -2.98 -6.16
C LYS A 742 -15.99 -2.18 -4.94
N LEU A 743 -16.29 -2.71 -3.76
CA LEU A 743 -15.89 -2.15 -2.48
C LEU A 743 -14.52 -2.70 -2.05
N MET A 744 -13.89 -1.97 -1.14
CA MET A 744 -12.60 -2.30 -0.56
C MET A 744 -12.71 -2.28 0.96
N ASP A 745 -11.99 -3.18 1.62
CA ASP A 745 -11.85 -3.14 3.08
C ASP A 745 -10.74 -2.15 3.43
N ILE A 746 -11.11 -1.01 4.00
CA ILE A 746 -10.18 0.03 4.44
C ILE A 746 -10.30 0.15 5.96
N ASP A 747 -9.22 -0.15 6.68
CA ASP A 747 -9.14 0.05 8.12
C ASP A 747 -8.88 1.54 8.41
N GLN A 748 -9.94 2.32 8.60
CA GLN A 748 -9.84 3.76 8.89
C GLN A 748 -10.27 4.05 10.33
N GLU A 749 -9.39 4.68 11.10
CA GLU A 749 -9.68 5.10 12.47
C GLU A 749 -10.50 6.41 12.47
N HIS A 750 -11.68 6.39 13.09
CA HIS A 750 -12.47 7.60 13.29
C HIS A 750 -11.84 8.48 14.36
N LEU A 751 -11.53 9.73 13.99
CA LEU A 751 -11.01 10.73 14.91
C LEU A 751 -12.17 11.46 15.57
N GLY A 752 -12.25 11.40 16.90
CA GLY A 752 -13.21 12.19 17.67
C GLY A 752 -12.85 13.67 17.60
N ILE A 753 -13.65 14.46 16.90
CA ILE A 753 -13.48 15.92 16.82
C ILE A 753 -14.19 16.53 18.03
N PRO A 754 -13.46 17.20 18.96
CA PRO A 754 -14.09 17.87 20.10
C PRO A 754 -14.80 19.15 19.67
N ASP A 755 -15.88 19.51 20.37
CA ASP A 755 -16.55 20.80 20.20
C ASP A 755 -15.68 21.91 20.83
N THR A 756 -14.90 22.60 20.01
CA THR A 756 -14.02 23.72 20.43
C THR A 756 -14.62 25.07 20.08
N GLU A 757 -14.45 26.04 20.98
CA GLU A 757 -14.77 27.44 20.69
C GLU A 757 -13.67 28.07 19.81
N TYR A 758 -14.08 28.80 18.78
CA TYR A 758 -13.15 29.47 17.86
C TYR A 758 -13.04 30.96 18.20
N ALA A 759 -11.84 31.52 18.04
CA ALA A 759 -11.54 32.91 18.36
C ALA A 759 -12.05 33.91 17.30
N ALA A 760 -12.10 33.48 16.04
CA ALA A 760 -12.70 34.26 14.96
C ALA A 760 -13.54 33.34 14.07
N THR A 761 -14.77 33.75 13.78
CA THR A 761 -15.68 33.09 12.84
C THR A 761 -16.03 34.06 11.73
N ILE A 762 -15.72 33.70 10.50
CA ILE A 762 -15.86 34.53 9.31
C ILE A 762 -16.79 33.83 8.34
N SER A 763 -17.92 34.46 8.01
CA SER A 763 -18.81 34.02 6.95
C SER A 763 -18.64 34.94 5.75
N MET A 764 -18.33 34.39 4.59
CA MET A 764 -18.16 35.16 3.35
C MET A 764 -18.58 34.36 2.11
N PRO A 765 -18.70 35.00 0.93
CA PRO A 765 -19.03 34.29 -0.30
C PRO A 765 -17.93 33.30 -0.72
N SER A 766 -18.31 32.08 -1.07
CA SER A 766 -17.37 31.01 -1.44
C SER A 766 -16.58 31.33 -2.71
N GLN A 767 -17.18 32.06 -3.65
CA GLN A 767 -16.54 32.50 -4.88
C GLN A 767 -15.43 33.53 -4.62
N GLU A 768 -15.65 34.45 -3.67
CA GLU A 768 -14.66 35.45 -3.31
C GLU A 768 -13.47 34.80 -2.60
N PHE A 769 -13.73 33.88 -1.67
CA PHE A 769 -12.67 33.09 -1.02
C PHE A 769 -11.82 32.31 -2.03
N ARG A 770 -12.48 31.64 -2.99
CA ARG A 770 -11.79 30.91 -4.06
C ARG A 770 -10.90 31.82 -4.91
N ARG A 771 -11.39 33.02 -5.25
CA ARG A 771 -10.61 33.99 -6.01
C ARG A 771 -9.37 34.42 -5.24
N ILE A 772 -9.53 34.79 -3.96
CA ILE A 772 -8.42 35.18 -3.09
C ILE A 772 -7.36 34.07 -2.98
N CYS A 773 -7.77 32.82 -2.73
CA CYS A 773 -6.81 31.72 -2.64
C CYS A 773 -6.08 31.44 -3.95
N THR A 774 -6.76 31.58 -5.09
CA THR A 774 -6.15 31.36 -6.42
C THR A 774 -5.19 32.49 -6.78
N ASP A 775 -5.56 33.73 -6.50
CA ASP A 775 -4.74 34.92 -6.78
C ASP A 775 -3.46 34.92 -5.92
N LEU A 776 -3.57 34.56 -4.63
CA LEU A 776 -2.42 34.50 -3.72
C LEU A 776 -1.50 33.29 -4.00
N MET A 777 -2.05 32.17 -4.49
CA MET A 777 -1.26 30.98 -4.86
C MET A 777 -0.26 31.24 -5.99
N ALA A 778 -0.56 32.18 -6.89
CA ALA A 778 0.37 32.57 -7.94
C ALA A 778 1.60 33.33 -7.41
N MET A 779 1.52 33.89 -6.20
CA MET A 779 2.58 34.69 -5.59
C MET A 779 3.41 33.91 -4.57
N SER A 780 2.77 33.10 -3.72
CA SER A 780 3.44 32.29 -2.71
C SER A 780 2.71 30.97 -2.45
N GLU A 781 3.38 30.04 -1.76
CA GLU A 781 2.76 28.78 -1.32
C GLU A 781 2.03 28.92 0.03
N SER A 782 2.27 30.00 0.78
CA SER A 782 1.75 30.19 2.14
C SER A 782 1.01 31.52 2.28
N VAL A 783 -0.15 31.50 2.96
CA VAL A 783 -0.95 32.68 3.28
C VAL A 783 -1.07 32.85 4.78
N MET A 784 -0.86 34.07 5.25
CA MET A 784 -1.17 34.51 6.59
C MET A 784 -2.61 35.06 6.60
N ILE A 785 -3.47 34.45 7.42
CA ILE A 785 -4.84 34.90 7.65
C ILE A 785 -4.86 35.60 9.00
N GLU A 786 -5.07 36.91 8.97
CA GLU A 786 -5.10 37.79 10.13
C GLU A 786 -6.53 38.33 10.32
N ALA A 787 -7.16 38.01 11.45
CA ALA A 787 -8.47 38.51 11.83
C ALA A 787 -8.31 39.57 12.93
N THR A 788 -8.71 40.80 12.61
CA THR A 788 -8.68 41.95 13.54
C THR A 788 -10.03 42.65 13.58
N LYS A 789 -10.17 43.65 14.47
CA LYS A 789 -11.39 44.49 14.52
C LYS A 789 -11.64 45.27 13.23
N ASP A 790 -10.59 45.57 12.47
CA ASP A 790 -10.69 46.31 11.21
C ASP A 790 -11.16 45.43 10.05
N GLY A 791 -11.05 44.11 10.18
CA GLY A 791 -11.45 43.14 9.17
C GLY A 791 -10.54 41.92 9.14
N VAL A 792 -10.70 41.10 8.10
CA VAL A 792 -9.88 39.93 7.82
C VAL A 792 -8.90 40.27 6.71
N LYS A 793 -7.63 40.01 6.93
CA LYS A 793 -6.54 40.25 5.99
C LYS A 793 -5.88 38.93 5.59
N PHE A 794 -5.80 38.69 4.29
CA PHE A 794 -5.04 37.60 3.70
C PHE A 794 -3.74 38.20 3.15
N ALA A 795 -2.61 37.88 3.77
CA ALA A 795 -1.30 38.37 3.38
C ALA A 795 -0.41 37.24 2.90
N CYS A 796 0.38 37.48 1.86
CA CYS A 796 1.34 36.53 1.33
C CYS A 796 2.67 37.23 1.03
N ASN A 797 3.76 36.57 1.41
CA ASN A 797 5.12 37.00 1.11
C ASN A 797 5.74 35.92 0.20
N GLY A 798 6.14 36.29 -1.01
CA GLY A 798 6.76 35.38 -1.97
C GLY A 798 7.93 36.05 -2.70
N ASP A 799 8.71 35.25 -3.42
CA ASP A 799 9.94 35.72 -4.07
C ASP A 799 9.67 36.74 -5.18
N ILE A 800 8.51 36.65 -5.83
CA ILE A 800 8.08 37.54 -6.90
C ILE A 800 7.56 38.88 -6.34
N GLY A 801 7.05 38.88 -5.11
CA GLY A 801 6.50 40.06 -4.44
C GLY A 801 5.54 39.72 -3.32
N ASN A 802 5.04 40.76 -2.65
CA ASN A 802 4.11 40.65 -1.53
C ASN A 802 2.69 40.99 -1.98
N GLY A 803 1.72 40.16 -1.59
CA GLY A 803 0.30 40.36 -1.86
C GLY A 803 -0.48 40.51 -0.57
N SER A 804 -1.47 41.41 -0.53
CA SER A 804 -2.39 41.47 0.61
C SER A 804 -3.80 41.86 0.16
N VAL A 805 -4.79 41.10 0.61
CA VAL A 805 -6.21 41.37 0.39
C VAL A 805 -6.88 41.59 1.73
N THR A 806 -7.59 42.70 1.89
CA THR A 806 -8.31 43.04 3.13
C THR A 806 -9.81 43.05 2.87
N LEU A 807 -10.54 42.23 3.62
CA LEU A 807 -11.99 42.15 3.61
C LEU A 807 -12.53 42.79 4.88
N ARG A 808 -13.44 43.74 4.71
CA ARG A 808 -14.16 44.40 5.80
C ARG A 808 -15.57 43.85 5.89
N SER A 809 -16.14 43.81 7.10
CA SER A 809 -17.53 43.38 7.26
C SER A 809 -18.44 44.30 6.47
N HIS A 810 -19.28 43.70 5.63
CA HIS A 810 -20.24 44.41 4.79
C HIS A 810 -21.56 43.65 4.77
N THR A 811 -22.65 44.38 5.00
CA THR A 811 -24.01 43.86 4.95
C THR A 811 -24.76 44.56 3.83
N ASN A 812 -25.10 43.81 2.80
CA ASN A 812 -25.93 44.26 1.69
C ASN A 812 -27.35 43.71 1.86
N VAL A 813 -28.33 44.61 1.98
CA VAL A 813 -29.74 44.25 2.21
C VAL A 813 -30.38 43.64 0.95
N GLU A 814 -29.91 44.00 -0.24
CA GLU A 814 -30.47 43.52 -1.51
C GLU A 814 -29.99 42.11 -1.87
N LYS A 815 -28.77 41.75 -1.44
CA LYS A 815 -28.15 40.45 -1.72
C LYS A 815 -27.45 39.90 -0.47
N PRO A 816 -28.19 39.23 0.44
CA PRO A 816 -27.61 38.73 1.69
C PRO A 816 -26.51 37.68 1.47
N LYS A 817 -26.46 37.04 0.30
CA LYS A 817 -25.47 36.02 -0.05
C LYS A 817 -24.08 36.58 -0.39
N GLU A 818 -23.97 37.89 -0.60
CA GLU A 818 -22.70 38.59 -0.82
C GLU A 818 -22.16 39.20 0.50
N ASN A 819 -22.84 38.97 1.63
CA ASN A 819 -22.46 39.55 2.92
C ASN A 819 -21.18 38.92 3.48
N ILE A 820 -20.43 39.74 4.21
CA ILE A 820 -19.25 39.32 4.97
C ILE A 820 -19.53 39.61 6.44
N GLU A 821 -19.72 38.56 7.21
CA GLU A 821 -19.95 38.61 8.66
C GLU A 821 -18.69 38.12 9.38
N ILE A 822 -18.19 38.92 10.30
CA ILE A 822 -16.96 38.62 11.06
C ILE A 822 -17.33 38.70 12.54
N GLU A 823 -17.37 37.56 13.20
CA GLU A 823 -17.50 37.44 14.64
C GLU A 823 -16.10 37.22 15.23
N LEU A 824 -15.60 38.20 15.98
CA LEU A 824 -14.26 38.18 16.54
C LEU A 824 -14.34 38.27 18.07
N SER A 825 -13.86 37.23 18.76
CA SER A 825 -13.63 37.27 20.20
C SER A 825 -12.20 37.73 20.51
N GLU A 826 -11.21 37.13 19.85
CA GLU A 826 -9.79 37.46 20.00
C GLU A 826 -9.09 37.65 18.64
N PRO A 827 -8.10 38.57 18.54
CA PRO A 827 -7.33 38.74 17.32
C PRO A 827 -6.43 37.52 17.08
N VAL A 828 -6.45 36.99 15.85
CA VAL A 828 -5.71 35.77 15.47
C VAL A 828 -4.96 36.01 14.18
N ALA A 829 -3.71 35.56 14.12
CA ALA A 829 -2.87 35.62 12.94
C ALA A 829 -2.17 34.26 12.76
N LEU A 830 -2.60 33.49 11.75
CA LEU A 830 -2.08 32.15 11.50
C LEU A 830 -1.69 31.97 10.04
N THR A 831 -0.65 31.19 9.80
CA THR A 831 -0.15 30.90 8.46
C THR A 831 -0.60 29.52 8.01
N PHE A 832 -1.09 29.40 6.78
CA PHE A 832 -1.58 28.16 6.19
C PHE A 832 -0.98 27.93 4.80
N SER A 833 -0.95 26.67 4.36
CA SER A 833 -0.57 26.34 2.97
C SER A 833 -1.74 26.62 2.01
N LEU A 834 -1.47 27.43 0.98
CA LEU A 834 -2.43 27.75 -0.06
C LEU A 834 -2.81 26.54 -0.91
N LYS A 835 -1.93 25.54 -1.03
CA LYS A 835 -2.18 24.29 -1.75
C LYS A 835 -3.44 23.58 -1.25
N TYR A 836 -3.60 23.49 0.07
CA TYR A 836 -4.79 22.87 0.68
C TYR A 836 -6.02 23.78 0.57
N LEU A 837 -5.86 25.09 0.78
CA LEU A 837 -6.98 26.03 0.69
C LEU A 837 -7.61 26.06 -0.71
N VAL A 838 -6.80 26.03 -1.78
CA VAL A 838 -7.31 25.94 -3.15
C VAL A 838 -8.03 24.62 -3.42
N ASN A 839 -7.58 23.51 -2.81
CA ASN A 839 -8.32 22.25 -2.87
C ASN A 839 -9.67 22.35 -2.16
N PHE A 840 -9.75 22.96 -0.98
CA PHE A 840 -11.01 23.18 -0.27
C PHE A 840 -11.96 24.09 -1.06
N CYS A 841 -11.44 25.05 -1.83
CA CYS A 841 -12.24 25.93 -2.69
C CYS A 841 -12.98 25.20 -3.82
N LYS A 842 -12.64 23.94 -4.12
CA LYS A 842 -13.40 23.10 -5.07
C LYS A 842 -14.83 22.82 -4.58
N ALA A 843 -15.04 22.85 -3.26
CA ALA A 843 -16.36 22.73 -2.64
C ALA A 843 -17.26 23.96 -2.82
N ALA A 844 -16.78 25.07 -3.40
CA ALA A 844 -17.58 26.27 -3.65
C ALA A 844 -18.81 26.01 -4.54
N GLY A 845 -18.85 24.89 -5.29
CA GLY A 845 -20.04 24.48 -6.05
C GLY A 845 -21.20 23.93 -5.20
N LEU A 846 -20.95 23.60 -3.92
CA LEU A 846 -21.92 23.05 -2.98
C LEU A 846 -22.68 24.16 -2.23
N SER A 847 -21.98 25.20 -1.81
CA SER A 847 -22.53 26.32 -1.03
C SER A 847 -22.08 27.66 -1.61
N GLU A 848 -23.00 28.62 -1.67
CA GLU A 848 -22.71 30.00 -2.09
C GLU A 848 -21.90 30.76 -1.02
N THR A 849 -21.99 30.35 0.25
CA THR A 849 -21.27 30.92 1.38
C THR A 849 -20.32 29.90 2.00
N VAL A 850 -19.16 30.36 2.48
CA VAL A 850 -18.18 29.58 3.21
C VAL A 850 -18.00 30.18 4.61
N LYS A 851 -17.90 29.31 5.62
CA LYS A 851 -17.62 29.69 6.99
C LYS A 851 -16.20 29.26 7.35
N ILE A 852 -15.39 30.20 7.84
CA ILE A 852 -14.00 29.97 8.25
C ILE A 852 -13.88 30.26 9.73
N CYS A 853 -13.44 29.28 10.52
CA CYS A 853 -13.22 29.45 11.94
C CYS A 853 -11.73 29.27 12.28
N LEU A 854 -11.17 30.25 12.98
CA LEU A 854 -9.74 30.32 13.34
C LEU A 854 -9.57 30.35 14.86
N SER A 855 -8.53 29.69 15.34
CA SER A 855 -8.05 29.75 16.72
C SER A 855 -6.57 29.36 16.77
N ASN A 856 -5.78 29.91 17.70
CA ASN A 856 -4.34 29.66 17.77
C ASN A 856 -4.00 28.21 18.16
N GLU A 857 -4.87 27.55 18.91
CA GLU A 857 -4.64 26.20 19.46
C GLU A 857 -5.33 25.08 18.67
N VAL A 858 -6.21 25.43 17.72
CA VAL A 858 -7.06 24.50 16.99
C VAL A 858 -6.84 24.66 15.48
N PRO A 859 -6.86 23.56 14.70
CA PRO A 859 -6.81 23.65 13.24
C PRO A 859 -7.88 24.58 12.67
N LEU A 860 -7.55 25.22 11.55
CA LEU A 860 -8.48 26.01 10.75
C LEU A 860 -9.64 25.14 10.31
N LEU A 861 -10.87 25.57 10.59
CA LEU A 861 -12.08 24.94 10.08
C LEU A 861 -12.63 25.74 8.89
N VAL A 862 -12.81 25.07 7.76
CA VAL A 862 -13.52 25.61 6.58
C VAL A 862 -14.77 24.77 6.35
N GLU A 863 -15.94 25.36 6.55
CA GLU A 863 -17.25 24.69 6.47
C GLU A 863 -18.07 25.20 5.27
N TYR A 864 -18.54 24.25 4.46
CA TYR A 864 -19.51 24.45 3.40
C TYR A 864 -20.82 23.76 3.77
N ASN A 865 -21.92 24.51 3.82
CA ASN A 865 -23.24 23.97 4.16
C ASN A 865 -23.90 23.38 2.90
N ILE A 866 -24.30 22.11 2.95
CA ILE A 866 -24.91 21.38 1.82
C ILE A 866 -26.46 21.43 1.90
N GLY A 867 -27.01 22.01 2.96
CA GLY A 867 -28.44 22.20 3.18
C GLY A 867 -28.94 21.45 4.42
N GLY A 868 -29.86 22.06 5.16
CA GLY A 868 -30.34 21.51 6.43
C GLY A 868 -29.21 21.42 7.45
N GLN A 869 -28.99 20.21 7.99
CA GLN A 869 -27.88 19.90 8.91
C GLN A 869 -26.66 19.25 8.22
N SER A 870 -26.71 19.08 6.88
CA SER A 870 -25.65 18.45 6.11
C SER A 870 -24.52 19.43 5.83
N HIS A 871 -23.28 19.01 6.06
CA HIS A 871 -22.11 19.88 5.95
C HIS A 871 -20.88 19.14 5.42
N LEU A 872 -19.98 19.91 4.80
CA LEU A 872 -18.64 19.48 4.44
C LEU A 872 -17.63 20.40 5.12
N ARG A 873 -16.87 19.82 6.04
CA ARG A 873 -15.88 20.51 6.88
C ARG A 873 -14.49 20.04 6.52
N PHE A 874 -13.59 20.99 6.33
CA PHE A 874 -12.17 20.75 6.16
C PHE A 874 -11.43 21.33 7.37
N TYR A 875 -10.52 20.56 7.92
CA TYR A 875 -9.61 20.97 8.99
C TYR A 875 -8.20 21.04 8.43
N LEU A 876 -7.49 22.12 8.74
CA LEU A 876 -6.11 22.32 8.29
C LEU A 876 -5.24 22.82 9.42
N ALA A 877 -4.16 22.09 9.70
CA ALA A 877 -3.19 22.52 10.71
C ALA A 877 -2.46 23.80 10.25
N PRO A 878 -2.24 24.77 11.16
CA PRO A 878 -1.43 25.95 10.86
C PRO A 878 0.04 25.55 10.67
N LYS A 879 0.75 26.29 9.81
CA LYS A 879 2.20 26.26 9.76
C LYS A 879 2.73 27.00 10.98
N ILE A 880 3.34 26.27 11.90
CA ILE A 880 4.10 26.86 13.00
C ILE A 880 5.35 27.46 12.36
N GLY A 881 5.56 28.77 12.52
CA GLY A 881 6.83 29.38 12.15
C GLY A 881 7.91 28.87 13.10
N ASP A 882 9.13 28.67 12.59
CA ASP A 882 10.29 28.44 13.45
C ASP A 882 10.52 29.73 14.28
N GLU A 883 9.83 29.85 15.41
CA GLU A 883 10.20 30.82 16.43
C GLU A 883 11.50 30.32 17.06
N GLU A 884 12.59 31.04 16.78
CA GLU A 884 13.92 30.86 17.39
C GLU A 884 13.90 30.82 18.93
#